data_AF-A0A1G9JS49-F1
#
_entry.id   AF-A0A1G9JS49-F1
#
_cell.length_a   1.000
_cell.length_b   1.000
_cell.length_c   1.000
_cell.angle_alpha   90.00
_cell.angle_beta   90.00
_cell.angle_gamma   90.00
#
_symmetry.space_group_name_H-M   'P 1'
#
loop_
_entity.id
_entity.type
_entity.pdbx_description
1 polymer ?
#
loop_
_entity_poly.entity_id
_entity_poly.type
_entity_poly.pdbx_seq_one_letter_code
_entity_poly.pdbx_strand_id
1 'polypeptide(L)'
;MSTYPTKTLKVIFTFFILTAIFSCSKDSDLLAEYVGLDKEEVIGIGSFIMNDNYIISRDKSIVLDVLSNDAFANLDKVKIVETSQAKSGMIVINDDNTLTYTPSYSVTPTSAPESPVETPTTETPTTETPTTETPTTETPTTETPTTETPTTETPTTETPTTETPTNEETTDEASNDEEVSDTFTYTTETENEDGSVTTEEGSVTITITEEPEPEVEQEEEEDPSEIFNVQSAFYVTSNGNTSNDGKSEANPWTLTHAVSMAKAGDTVFVKAGSYNVPRLRFSNSGTENNPIVFIGYTSKEGDIKTTKGGTMDYGDNISSIGFPVINPQDDQVMYIQGNYIEIHNIGFHDPSSNVTYGILVTGDYNVFDNIAFSKINDSSTTYMGSGFTIRGSHNTVKNCYGENAAYTAFLISGSGGAASFNTIKDNDYYNDDSNRQTDYFFSTSYKGSSSTVASNNLFQGNRGYRLHSGSHQGHGLANGGGSNNLWRNNLIHRSNLEIRYPSSSGTVYENNRMTGDASAQQISIENGATNITLKNNYFECGYVALFFIVKTYNPLVSTNSPSNIKIYNNIFKGGERIMSFGEGSQETSPSKSIEIHHNVFDGQTGGIRYYNNGNEVDFDNNFIVNSTSSKWATVSSGSIAINGNNNLFYNNSFGTPTNGFSGTITSNPLFSNSGSEAERYKLQATSPAIGAGVNYAQRTSDFDGKSISGSPDIGPFEY
;
A
#
# COMPACT_ATOMS: atom_id res chain seq x y z
N MET A 1 12.09 50.67 -51.61
CA MET A 1 11.04 50.07 -52.47
C MET A 1 10.42 48.97 -51.64
N SER A 2 9.15 48.88 -51.27
CA SER A 2 7.90 49.63 -51.45
C SER A 2 6.98 48.97 -50.39
N THR A 3 6.70 49.59 -49.26
CA THR A 3 5.40 50.20 -48.90
C THR A 3 4.15 49.31 -49.07
N TYR A 4 3.56 48.92 -47.92
CA TYR A 4 2.13 48.74 -47.52
C TYR A 4 1.08 49.44 -48.42
N PRO A 5 -0.24 49.07 -48.46
CA PRO A 5 -1.11 49.20 -47.27
C PRO A 5 -2.43 48.39 -47.14
N THR A 6 -2.99 48.58 -45.95
CA THR A 6 -4.33 48.35 -45.37
C THR A 6 -5.54 48.78 -46.23
N LYS A 7 -6.73 48.20 -45.95
CA LYS A 7 -7.95 48.98 -45.56
C LYS A 7 -9.19 48.14 -45.21
N THR A 8 -9.78 48.58 -44.10
CA THR A 8 -11.11 48.36 -43.49
C THR A 8 -12.27 48.85 -44.37
N LEU A 9 -13.46 48.21 -44.33
CA LEU A 9 -14.76 48.91 -44.29
C LEU A 9 -15.95 48.01 -43.85
N LYS A 10 -16.77 48.57 -42.95
CA LYS A 10 -18.05 48.12 -42.38
C LYS A 10 -19.26 48.38 -43.31
N VAL A 11 -20.45 47.89 -42.88
CA VAL A 11 -21.86 48.36 -43.09
C VAL A 11 -22.73 47.29 -43.79
N ILE A 12 -23.56 46.48 -43.10
CA ILE A 12 -24.91 46.68 -42.48
C ILE A 12 -26.04 46.97 -43.50
N PHE A 13 -27.02 46.05 -43.64
CA PHE A 13 -28.51 46.20 -43.56
C PHE A 13 -29.18 44.99 -44.30
N THR A 14 -29.89 44.02 -43.68
CA THR A 14 -31.15 44.01 -42.90
C THR A 14 -32.39 43.68 -43.75
N PHE A 15 -33.10 42.61 -43.35
CA PHE A 15 -34.55 42.30 -43.43
C PHE A 15 -35.22 41.76 -44.73
N PHE A 16 -35.86 40.59 -44.64
CA PHE A 16 -37.29 40.43 -44.29
C PHE A 16 -37.60 38.96 -43.90
N ILE A 17 -37.95 38.69 -42.64
CA ILE A 17 -39.28 38.33 -42.06
C ILE A 17 -39.73 36.88 -42.38
N LEU A 18 -39.78 35.91 -41.45
CA LEU A 18 -40.50 35.72 -40.16
C LEU A 18 -41.85 34.99 -40.30
N THR A 19 -41.89 33.74 -39.83
CA THR A 19 -42.98 33.00 -39.15
C THR A 19 -42.27 31.84 -38.41
N ALA A 20 -41.98 31.77 -37.08
CA ALA A 20 -42.77 31.93 -35.85
C ALA A 20 -43.96 30.93 -35.82
N ILE A 21 -44.22 30.03 -34.84
CA ILE A 21 -43.92 29.85 -33.39
C ILE A 21 -44.22 28.33 -33.10
N PHE A 22 -43.49 27.49 -32.33
CA PHE A 22 -43.41 27.35 -30.86
C PHE A 22 -42.44 26.20 -30.49
N SER A 23 -41.42 26.47 -29.69
CA SER A 23 -41.06 25.65 -28.51
C SER A 23 -40.00 26.41 -27.71
N CYS A 24 -40.37 26.81 -26.49
CA CYS A 24 -39.48 27.45 -25.53
C CYS A 24 -38.96 26.39 -24.55
N SER A 25 -37.65 26.38 -24.29
CA SER A 25 -37.12 26.34 -22.92
C SER A 25 -35.81 27.13 -22.90
N LYS A 26 -35.73 28.03 -21.91
CA LYS A 26 -34.67 29.00 -21.67
C LYS A 26 -33.62 28.33 -20.78
N ASP A 27 -32.35 28.37 -21.16
CA ASP A 27 -31.20 28.12 -20.26
C ASP A 27 -29.94 28.84 -20.79
N SER A 28 -29.98 30.18 -20.86
CA SER A 28 -28.76 30.95 -21.19
C SER A 28 -28.64 32.31 -20.49
N ASP A 29 -29.52 32.64 -19.54
CA ASP A 29 -29.46 33.91 -18.80
C ASP A 29 -29.28 33.69 -17.28
N LEU A 30 -28.25 32.95 -16.86
CA LEU A 30 -27.88 32.85 -15.43
C LEU A 30 -26.39 33.09 -15.12
N LEU A 31 -25.54 33.35 -16.11
CA LEU A 31 -24.09 33.53 -15.88
C LEU A 31 -23.57 34.96 -16.15
N ALA A 32 -24.45 35.93 -16.37
CA ALA A 32 -24.06 37.31 -16.70
C ALA A 32 -24.29 38.34 -15.57
N GLU A 33 -24.69 37.94 -14.35
CA GLU A 33 -24.95 38.88 -13.25
C GLU A 33 -24.01 38.75 -12.04
N TYR A 34 -22.97 37.91 -12.08
CA TYR A 34 -22.05 37.71 -10.94
C TYR A 34 -20.68 38.41 -11.05
N VAL A 35 -20.55 39.43 -11.89
CA VAL A 35 -19.31 40.22 -11.99
C VAL A 35 -19.56 41.63 -11.48
N GLY A 36 -19.46 41.81 -10.15
CA GLY A 36 -19.25 43.12 -9.55
C GLY A 36 -20.14 43.49 -8.37
N LEU A 37 -20.10 42.73 -7.26
CA LEU A 37 -20.72 43.16 -6.00
C LEU A 37 -19.68 43.31 -4.88
N ASP A 38 -19.74 44.44 -4.18
CA ASP A 38 -18.90 44.76 -3.03
C ASP A 38 -19.33 43.96 -1.79
N LYS A 39 -18.36 43.77 -0.88
CA LYS A 39 -18.37 42.85 0.28
C LYS A 39 -19.50 43.04 1.32
N GLU A 40 -20.42 43.98 1.13
CA GLU A 40 -21.53 44.28 2.04
C GLU A 40 -22.93 44.01 1.45
N GLU A 41 -23.06 43.62 0.17
CA GLU A 41 -24.35 43.24 -0.44
C GLU A 41 -24.60 41.71 -0.50
N VAL A 42 -23.66 40.90 -0.01
CA VAL A 42 -23.76 39.42 0.01
C VAL A 42 -24.59 38.90 1.21
N ILE A 43 -25.20 39.78 2.02
CA ILE A 43 -25.96 39.43 3.24
C ILE A 43 -27.42 39.06 2.91
N GLY A 44 -27.63 38.14 1.96
CA GLY A 44 -28.99 37.70 1.61
C GLY A 44 -29.11 36.57 0.60
N ILE A 45 -28.00 35.97 0.17
CA ILE A 45 -28.02 34.76 -0.64
C ILE A 45 -27.93 33.54 0.29
N GLY A 46 -28.85 32.59 0.10
CA GLY A 46 -29.01 31.40 0.96
C GLY A 46 -27.77 30.51 0.99
N SER A 47 -27.86 29.42 1.76
CA SER A 47 -26.81 28.39 1.77
C SER A 47 -26.68 27.79 0.35
N PHE A 48 -25.44 27.48 -0.03
CA PHE A 48 -25.14 26.86 -1.32
C PHE A 48 -24.48 25.52 -1.06
N ILE A 49 -25.23 24.46 -1.31
CA ILE A 49 -24.72 23.09 -1.32
C ILE A 49 -24.19 22.76 -2.71
N MET A 50 -22.95 22.27 -2.78
CA MET A 50 -22.31 21.80 -4.00
C MET A 50 -22.23 20.27 -4.00
N ASN A 51 -22.28 19.66 -5.18
CA ASN A 51 -22.16 18.21 -5.28
C ASN A 51 -20.72 17.76 -5.01
N ASP A 52 -20.60 16.70 -4.23
CA ASP A 52 -19.30 16.10 -3.91
C ASP A 52 -18.98 14.93 -4.82
N ASN A 53 -17.69 14.79 -5.12
CA ASN A 53 -17.17 13.66 -5.85
C ASN A 53 -15.97 13.07 -5.11
N TYR A 54 -16.03 11.79 -4.79
CA TYR A 54 -14.96 11.07 -4.13
C TYR A 54 -14.56 9.85 -4.96
N ILE A 55 -13.29 9.46 -4.86
CA ILE A 55 -12.76 8.24 -5.46
C ILE A 55 -12.21 7.38 -4.33
N ILE A 56 -12.56 6.09 -4.34
CA ILE A 56 -12.17 5.16 -3.28
C ILE A 56 -11.72 3.83 -3.88
N SER A 57 -10.68 3.23 -3.29
CA SER A 57 -10.30 1.86 -3.58
C SER A 57 -11.37 0.88 -3.08
N ARG A 58 -11.61 -0.17 -3.86
CA ARG A 58 -12.56 -1.25 -3.58
C ARG A 58 -12.54 -1.71 -2.10
N ASP A 59 -11.38 -1.91 -1.49
CA ASP A 59 -11.29 -2.55 -0.17
C ASP A 59 -11.12 -1.59 1.03
N LYS A 60 -11.39 -0.30 0.85
CA LYS A 60 -11.19 0.71 1.90
C LYS A 60 -12.52 1.41 2.24
N SER A 61 -12.64 1.88 3.48
CA SER A 61 -13.65 2.88 3.86
C SER A 61 -13.06 4.29 3.75
N ILE A 62 -13.91 5.29 3.57
CA ILE A 62 -13.50 6.70 3.44
C ILE A 62 -14.35 7.58 4.35
N VAL A 63 -13.73 8.60 4.94
CA VAL A 63 -14.44 9.71 5.61
C VAL A 63 -14.61 10.85 4.61
N LEU A 64 -15.84 11.28 4.42
CA LEU A 64 -16.32 12.28 3.47
C LEU A 64 -16.62 13.58 4.22
N ASP A 65 -15.82 14.60 3.97
CA ASP A 65 -16.07 15.96 4.43
C ASP A 65 -16.88 16.71 3.36
N VAL A 66 -18.19 16.44 3.34
CA VAL A 66 -19.13 16.93 2.33
C VAL A 66 -19.47 18.42 2.48
N LEU A 67 -19.18 19.03 3.63
CA LEU A 67 -19.43 20.45 3.85
C LEU A 67 -18.24 21.33 3.45
N SER A 68 -17.11 20.72 3.09
CA SER A 68 -15.83 21.43 2.85
C SER A 68 -15.84 22.35 1.62
N ASN A 69 -16.69 22.05 0.64
CA ASN A 69 -16.90 22.81 -0.59
C ASN A 69 -18.23 23.59 -0.59
N ASP A 70 -19.03 23.47 0.47
CA ASP A 70 -20.30 24.16 0.65
C ASP A 70 -20.10 25.57 1.24
N ALA A 71 -21.06 26.46 1.01
CA ALA A 71 -21.06 27.79 1.57
C ALA A 71 -22.25 28.01 2.50
N PHE A 72 -21.96 28.19 3.80
CA PHE A 72 -22.93 28.52 4.83
C PHE A 72 -22.59 29.86 5.48
N ALA A 73 -23.61 30.60 5.94
CA ALA A 73 -23.41 31.83 6.69
C ALA A 73 -22.67 31.60 8.03
N ASN A 74 -22.91 30.45 8.67
CA ASN A 74 -22.20 30.01 9.86
C ASN A 74 -22.13 28.48 9.92
N LEU A 75 -20.96 27.92 9.60
CA LEU A 75 -20.74 26.48 9.55
C LEU A 75 -20.92 25.79 10.93
N ASP A 76 -20.66 26.48 12.04
CA ASP A 76 -20.82 25.91 13.40
C ASP A 76 -22.27 25.59 13.76
N LYS A 77 -23.23 26.10 12.98
CA LYS A 77 -24.67 25.87 13.17
C LYS A 77 -25.26 24.85 12.20
N VAL A 78 -24.44 24.22 11.37
CA VAL A 78 -24.86 23.26 10.36
C VAL A 78 -24.69 21.85 10.91
N LYS A 79 -25.68 20.98 10.71
CA LYS A 79 -25.59 19.55 11.05
C LYS A 79 -26.06 18.68 9.90
N ILE A 80 -25.34 17.60 9.61
CA ILE A 80 -25.85 16.54 8.74
C ILE A 80 -26.78 15.67 9.58
N VAL A 81 -28.04 15.59 9.17
CA VAL A 81 -29.09 14.93 9.95
C VAL A 81 -29.62 13.66 9.31
N GLU A 82 -29.46 13.51 7.99
CA GLU A 82 -29.99 12.39 7.23
C GLU A 82 -29.13 12.09 6.00
N THR A 83 -29.13 10.84 5.56
CA THR A 83 -28.55 10.41 4.28
C THR A 83 -29.51 9.44 3.59
N SER A 84 -29.55 9.47 2.26
CA SER A 84 -30.22 8.41 1.49
C SER A 84 -29.39 7.12 1.51
N GLN A 85 -30.03 5.96 1.28
CA GLN A 85 -29.31 4.70 1.19
C GLN A 85 -28.43 4.63 -0.08
N ALA A 86 -27.13 4.43 0.11
CA ALA A 86 -26.19 4.12 -0.97
C ALA A 86 -26.42 2.70 -1.52
N LYS A 87 -26.20 2.47 -2.82
CA LYS A 87 -26.53 1.20 -3.48
C LYS A 87 -25.46 0.13 -3.28
N SER A 88 -24.20 0.54 -3.21
CA SER A 88 -23.01 -0.30 -3.25
C SER A 88 -22.16 -0.15 -1.98
N GLY A 89 -22.72 0.43 -0.93
CA GLY A 89 -22.05 0.61 0.35
C GLY A 89 -22.97 1.05 1.48
N MET A 90 -22.39 1.27 2.65
CA MET A 90 -23.04 1.74 3.86
C MET A 90 -22.54 3.13 4.22
N ILE A 91 -23.46 4.02 4.57
CA ILE A 91 -23.17 5.39 5.05
C ILE A 91 -23.42 5.48 6.55
N VAL A 92 -22.48 6.08 7.27
CA VAL A 92 -22.62 6.42 8.70
C VAL A 92 -22.38 7.92 8.86
N ILE A 93 -23.29 8.62 9.55
CA ILE A 93 -23.09 10.02 9.97
C ILE A 93 -22.21 10.01 11.22
N ASN A 94 -21.08 10.72 11.18
CA ASN A 94 -20.14 10.80 12.29
C ASN A 94 -20.48 11.96 13.23
N ASP A 95 -20.07 11.87 14.51
CA ASP A 95 -20.32 12.91 15.52
C ASP A 95 -19.65 14.27 15.20
N ASP A 96 -18.62 14.26 14.35
CA ASP A 96 -17.86 15.44 13.90
C ASP A 96 -18.43 16.10 12.64
N ASN A 97 -19.65 15.74 12.25
CA ASN A 97 -20.36 16.28 11.09
C ASN A 97 -19.77 15.90 9.72
N THR A 98 -19.02 14.79 9.67
CA THR A 98 -18.60 14.13 8.42
C THR A 98 -19.41 12.85 8.17
N LEU A 99 -19.24 12.22 7.01
CA LEU A 99 -19.86 10.92 6.68
C LEU A 99 -18.78 9.84 6.52
N THR A 100 -19.04 8.60 6.92
CA THR A 100 -18.19 7.46 6.58
C THR A 100 -18.89 6.60 5.54
N TYR A 101 -18.26 6.36 4.38
CA TYR A 101 -18.71 5.38 3.39
C TYR A 101 -17.87 4.11 3.46
N THR A 102 -18.53 2.96 3.50
CA THR A 102 -17.91 1.64 3.44
C THR A 102 -18.52 0.83 2.30
N PRO A 103 -17.77 0.46 1.25
CA PRO A 103 -18.28 -0.39 0.17
C PRO A 103 -18.82 -1.73 0.71
N SER A 104 -19.92 -2.22 0.13
CA SER A 104 -20.51 -3.53 0.47
C SER A 104 -20.45 -4.46 -0.74
N TYR A 105 -19.63 -5.52 -0.65
CA TYR A 105 -19.53 -6.52 -1.71
C TYR A 105 -20.52 -7.64 -1.48
N SER A 106 -21.53 -7.74 -2.35
CA SER A 106 -22.23 -9.00 -2.57
C SER A 106 -21.43 -9.82 -3.59
N VAL A 107 -20.92 -10.97 -3.17
CA VAL A 107 -20.34 -11.95 -4.10
C VAL A 107 -21.51 -12.52 -4.89
N THR A 108 -21.75 -12.06 -6.12
CA THR A 108 -22.63 -12.75 -7.06
C THR A 108 -21.91 -14.02 -7.55
N PRO A 109 -22.40 -15.24 -7.23
CA PRO A 109 -21.83 -16.43 -7.83
C PRO A 109 -22.22 -16.48 -9.31
N THR A 110 -21.20 -16.52 -10.17
CA THR A 110 -21.34 -16.77 -11.61
C THR A 110 -22.14 -18.06 -11.83
N SER A 111 -23.19 -17.94 -12.65
CA SER A 111 -24.17 -18.97 -12.97
C SER A 111 -23.57 -20.27 -13.54
N ALA A 112 -23.88 -21.40 -12.91
CA ALA A 112 -23.89 -22.74 -13.51
C ALA A 112 -25.33 -23.30 -13.42
N PRO A 113 -25.78 -24.13 -14.38
CA PRO A 113 -27.21 -24.27 -14.71
C PRO A 113 -28.02 -25.04 -13.66
N GLU A 114 -29.27 -24.58 -13.50
CA GLU A 114 -30.25 -25.01 -12.51
C GLU A 114 -30.63 -26.50 -12.54
N SER A 115 -30.90 -27.03 -11.35
CA SER A 115 -31.86 -28.12 -11.12
C SER A 115 -32.74 -27.72 -9.93
N PRO A 116 -34.06 -27.98 -9.96
CA PRO A 116 -35.00 -27.31 -9.05
C PRO A 116 -34.96 -27.96 -7.68
N VAL A 117 -34.79 -27.15 -6.64
CA VAL A 117 -34.98 -27.55 -5.24
C VAL A 117 -36.18 -26.79 -4.70
N GLU A 118 -37.20 -27.53 -4.27
CA GLU A 118 -38.40 -26.99 -3.62
C GLU A 118 -38.07 -26.31 -2.28
N THR A 119 -38.68 -25.15 -2.07
CA THR A 119 -38.60 -24.35 -0.83
C THR A 119 -39.48 -24.93 0.28
N PRO A 120 -38.98 -25.16 1.51
CA PRO A 120 -39.83 -25.34 2.67
C PRO A 120 -40.08 -23.99 3.37
N THR A 121 -41.36 -23.61 3.48
CA THR A 121 -41.83 -22.51 4.33
C THR A 121 -41.61 -22.83 5.82
N THR A 122 -41.01 -21.88 6.53
CA THR A 122 -40.78 -21.94 7.99
C THR A 122 -42.03 -21.46 8.74
N GLU A 123 -42.69 -22.36 9.47
CA GLU A 123 -43.63 -21.97 10.54
C GLU A 123 -42.92 -21.95 11.91
N THR A 124 -43.32 -20.98 12.73
CA THR A 124 -42.82 -20.68 14.08
C THR A 124 -43.06 -21.81 15.10
N PRO A 125 -42.19 -21.99 16.12
CA PRO A 125 -42.22 -23.16 16.98
C PRO A 125 -43.26 -23.05 18.10
N THR A 126 -44.07 -24.10 18.27
CA THR A 126 -44.83 -24.38 19.50
C THR A 126 -44.24 -25.60 20.21
N THR A 127 -43.95 -25.40 21.50
CA THR A 127 -43.36 -26.37 22.43
C THR A 127 -44.38 -27.42 22.86
N GLU A 128 -44.12 -28.70 22.59
CA GLU A 128 -44.75 -29.83 23.31
C GLU A 128 -43.70 -30.85 23.78
N THR A 129 -44.01 -31.45 24.93
CA THR A 129 -43.18 -32.29 25.83
C THR A 129 -42.80 -33.67 25.26
N PRO A 130 -41.72 -34.31 25.77
CA PRO A 130 -41.18 -35.53 25.17
C PRO A 130 -41.94 -36.78 25.60
N THR A 131 -42.27 -37.64 24.64
CA THR A 131 -42.66 -39.04 24.86
C THR A 131 -41.62 -39.98 24.24
N THR A 132 -41.15 -40.90 25.07
CA THR A 132 -40.17 -41.94 24.77
C THR A 132 -40.86 -43.13 24.08
N GLU A 133 -40.38 -43.54 22.91
CA GLU A 133 -40.74 -44.81 22.26
C GLU A 133 -39.46 -45.59 21.89
N THR A 134 -39.52 -46.90 22.11
CA THR A 134 -38.44 -47.89 22.07
C THR A 134 -38.02 -48.34 20.66
N PRO A 135 -36.78 -48.81 20.45
CA PRO A 135 -36.29 -49.16 19.12
C PRO A 135 -36.82 -50.51 18.64
N THR A 136 -37.21 -50.58 17.37
CA THR A 136 -37.47 -51.84 16.66
C THR A 136 -36.38 -52.10 15.62
N THR A 137 -35.88 -53.34 15.65
CA THR A 137 -34.81 -53.88 14.80
C THR A 137 -35.40 -54.48 13.53
N GLU A 138 -34.92 -54.07 12.35
CA GLU A 138 -35.22 -54.72 11.06
C GLU A 138 -33.94 -55.37 10.51
N THR A 139 -34.06 -56.61 10.03
CA THR A 139 -33.00 -57.50 9.52
C THR A 139 -32.67 -57.24 8.04
N PRO A 140 -31.43 -57.52 7.58
CA PRO A 140 -31.01 -57.19 6.22
C PRO A 140 -31.48 -58.23 5.20
N THR A 141 -31.93 -57.76 4.03
CA THR A 141 -32.16 -58.58 2.83
C THR A 141 -31.08 -58.32 1.79
N THR A 142 -30.63 -59.41 1.16
CA THR A 142 -29.52 -59.47 0.19
C THR A 142 -30.09 -59.48 -1.23
N GLU A 143 -29.62 -58.60 -2.11
CA GLU A 143 -29.94 -58.60 -3.55
C GLU A 143 -28.71 -59.06 -4.36
N THR A 144 -28.93 -59.96 -5.31
CA THR A 144 -27.95 -60.53 -6.24
C THR A 144 -27.81 -59.68 -7.52
N PRO A 145 -26.65 -59.61 -8.16
CA PRO A 145 -26.44 -58.77 -9.34
C PRO A 145 -26.96 -59.43 -10.62
N THR A 146 -27.63 -58.65 -11.47
CA THR A 146 -27.99 -59.02 -12.85
C THR A 146 -27.08 -58.31 -13.85
N THR A 147 -26.69 -59.05 -14.89
CA THR A 147 -25.79 -58.62 -15.98
C THR A 147 -26.62 -58.25 -17.21
N GLU A 148 -26.44 -57.04 -17.72
CA GLU A 148 -27.02 -56.59 -19.00
C GLU A 148 -25.97 -56.68 -20.12
N THR A 149 -26.42 -57.00 -21.34
CA THR A 149 -25.61 -57.17 -22.56
C THR A 149 -25.77 -55.96 -23.47
N PRO A 150 -24.75 -55.60 -24.29
CA PRO A 150 -24.79 -54.36 -25.06
C PRO A 150 -25.53 -54.53 -26.40
N THR A 151 -26.38 -53.57 -26.75
CA THR A 151 -26.96 -53.40 -28.09
C THR A 151 -26.26 -52.29 -28.85
N THR A 152 -25.89 -52.60 -30.09
CA THR A 152 -25.23 -51.73 -31.08
C THR A 152 -26.29 -50.98 -31.90
N GLU A 153 -26.20 -49.66 -31.98
CA GLU A 153 -26.97 -48.83 -32.92
C GLU A 153 -26.07 -48.39 -34.09
N THR A 154 -26.61 -48.47 -35.31
CA THR A 154 -25.99 -48.10 -36.58
C THR A 154 -26.17 -46.61 -36.91
N PRO A 155 -25.23 -45.95 -37.62
CA PRO A 155 -25.29 -44.51 -37.86
C PRO A 155 -26.16 -44.16 -39.09
N THR A 156 -26.98 -43.12 -38.96
CA THR A 156 -27.67 -42.46 -40.07
C THR A 156 -26.92 -41.20 -40.50
N THR A 157 -26.76 -41.05 -41.81
CA THR A 157 -26.08 -39.94 -42.49
C THR A 157 -27.10 -38.87 -42.89
N GLU A 158 -26.85 -37.61 -42.54
CA GLU A 158 -27.55 -36.44 -43.09
C GLU A 158 -26.55 -35.59 -43.91
N THR A 159 -27.01 -35.12 -45.06
CA THR A 159 -26.29 -34.39 -46.11
C THR A 159 -26.08 -32.89 -45.81
N PRO A 160 -25.07 -32.23 -46.40
CA PRO A 160 -24.70 -30.86 -46.03
C PRO A 160 -25.50 -29.81 -46.80
N THR A 161 -25.85 -28.72 -46.12
CA THR A 161 -26.25 -27.44 -46.74
C THR A 161 -25.14 -26.41 -46.57
N THR A 162 -24.79 -25.78 -47.69
CA THR A 162 -23.81 -24.70 -47.83
C THR A 162 -24.54 -23.35 -47.79
N GLU A 163 -24.15 -22.46 -46.88
CA GLU A 163 -24.43 -21.02 -46.93
C GLU A 163 -23.08 -20.28 -46.82
N THR A 164 -22.94 -19.24 -47.63
CA THR A 164 -21.75 -18.44 -47.96
C THR A 164 -21.21 -17.58 -46.80
N PRO A 165 -19.93 -17.14 -46.83
CA PRO A 165 -19.29 -16.46 -45.71
C PRO A 165 -19.63 -14.96 -45.70
N THR A 166 -20.01 -14.45 -44.53
CA THR A 166 -20.02 -13.02 -44.24
C THR A 166 -18.80 -12.71 -43.38
N ASN A 167 -18.01 -11.75 -43.86
CA ASN A 167 -16.81 -11.23 -43.24
C ASN A 167 -17.22 -10.38 -42.02
N GLU A 168 -16.93 -10.84 -40.79
CA GLU A 168 -17.02 -9.99 -39.60
C GLU A 168 -15.62 -9.52 -39.21
N GLU A 169 -15.50 -8.20 -39.14
CA GLU A 169 -14.36 -7.47 -38.60
C GLU A 169 -14.07 -7.95 -37.18
N THR A 170 -12.80 -8.23 -36.92
CA THR A 170 -12.24 -8.31 -35.57
C THR A 170 -12.40 -6.95 -34.89
N THR A 171 -13.44 -6.81 -34.06
CA THR A 171 -13.47 -5.84 -32.97
C THR A 171 -12.61 -6.37 -31.84
N ASP A 172 -11.53 -5.65 -31.54
CA ASP A 172 -10.78 -5.76 -30.29
C ASP A 172 -11.76 -5.72 -29.11
N GLU A 173 -11.70 -6.72 -28.23
CA GLU A 173 -12.34 -6.63 -26.92
C GLU A 173 -11.59 -5.58 -26.11
N ALA A 174 -12.18 -4.39 -26.04
CA ALA A 174 -11.85 -3.41 -25.01
C ALA A 174 -12.09 -4.07 -23.64
N SER A 175 -11.09 -3.95 -22.74
CA SER A 175 -11.27 -4.22 -21.33
C SER A 175 -12.44 -3.38 -20.82
N ASN A 176 -13.49 -4.05 -20.36
CA ASN A 176 -14.58 -3.38 -19.69
C ASN A 176 -14.14 -3.13 -18.23
N ASP A 177 -13.26 -2.15 -18.02
CA ASP A 177 -13.11 -1.48 -16.73
C ASP A 177 -14.37 -0.65 -16.50
N GLU A 178 -15.44 -1.30 -16.02
CA GLU A 178 -16.59 -0.54 -15.54
C GLU A 178 -16.23 0.14 -14.22
N GLU A 179 -15.96 1.46 -14.29
CA GLU A 179 -15.98 2.33 -13.12
C GLU A 179 -17.30 2.12 -12.37
N VAL A 180 -17.22 1.53 -11.17
CA VAL A 180 -18.42 1.31 -10.35
C VAL A 180 -18.69 2.61 -9.60
N SER A 181 -19.64 3.42 -10.07
CA SER A 181 -20.09 4.61 -9.34
C SER A 181 -21.25 4.30 -8.39
N ASP A 182 -21.18 4.78 -7.16
CA ASP A 182 -22.32 4.84 -6.22
C ASP A 182 -22.72 6.31 -5.97
N THR A 183 -24.00 6.56 -5.70
CA THR A 183 -24.51 7.92 -5.49
C THR A 183 -25.53 7.92 -4.37
N PHE A 184 -25.43 8.89 -3.47
CA PHE A 184 -26.39 9.11 -2.38
C PHE A 184 -26.53 10.61 -2.10
N THR A 185 -27.58 11.03 -1.39
CA THR A 185 -27.77 12.40 -0.92
C THR A 185 -27.60 12.50 0.60
N TYR A 186 -27.25 13.70 1.08
CA TYR A 186 -27.25 14.06 2.51
C TYR A 186 -28.09 15.31 2.74
N THR A 187 -28.72 15.40 3.91
CA THR A 187 -29.52 16.55 4.31
C THR A 187 -28.84 17.28 5.45
N THR A 188 -28.65 18.58 5.29
CA THR A 188 -28.18 19.48 6.35
C THR A 188 -29.33 20.21 7.02
N GLU A 189 -29.22 20.47 8.31
CA GLU A 189 -30.04 21.43 9.06
C GLU A 189 -29.17 22.60 9.50
N THR A 190 -29.63 23.82 9.22
CA THR A 190 -28.98 25.07 9.65
C THR A 190 -29.95 25.89 10.50
N GLU A 191 -29.53 26.25 11.72
CA GLU A 191 -30.27 27.19 12.58
C GLU A 191 -29.90 28.64 12.22
N ASN A 192 -30.87 29.37 11.65
CA ASN A 192 -30.71 30.77 11.26
C ASN A 192 -30.60 31.69 12.48
N GLU A 193 -30.18 32.93 12.26
CA GLU A 193 -30.07 33.94 13.32
C GLU A 193 -31.41 34.27 14.00
N ASP A 194 -32.53 34.05 13.31
CA ASP A 194 -33.89 34.23 13.85
C ASP A 194 -34.44 32.99 14.59
N GLY A 195 -33.64 31.93 14.71
CA GLY A 195 -34.01 30.67 15.35
C GLY A 195 -34.88 29.74 14.48
N SER A 196 -35.14 30.09 13.22
CA SER A 196 -35.73 29.15 12.25
C SER A 196 -34.70 28.10 11.81
N VAL A 197 -35.16 26.89 11.51
CA VAL A 197 -34.30 25.83 10.95
C VAL A 197 -34.62 25.69 9.46
N THR A 198 -33.58 25.66 8.66
CA THR A 198 -33.64 25.41 7.21
C THR A 198 -32.94 24.11 6.88
N THR A 199 -33.47 23.37 5.91
CA THR A 199 -32.92 22.10 5.44
C THR A 199 -32.50 22.19 3.99
N GLU A 200 -31.32 21.70 3.66
CA GLU A 200 -30.83 21.64 2.28
C GLU A 200 -30.24 20.26 1.97
N GLU A 201 -30.40 19.80 0.73
CA GLU A 201 -29.94 18.49 0.28
C GLU A 201 -28.73 18.65 -0.65
N GLY A 202 -27.67 17.88 -0.39
CA GLY A 202 -26.49 17.73 -1.24
C GLY A 202 -26.38 16.33 -1.83
N SER A 203 -25.66 16.19 -2.94
CA SER A 203 -25.44 14.91 -3.60
C SER A 203 -23.97 14.53 -3.60
N VAL A 204 -23.70 13.29 -3.25
CA VAL A 204 -22.36 12.69 -3.26
C VAL A 204 -22.31 11.60 -4.32
N THR A 205 -21.31 11.68 -5.21
CA THR A 205 -20.94 10.60 -6.12
C THR A 205 -19.62 9.99 -5.68
N ILE A 206 -19.59 8.67 -5.53
CA ILE A 206 -18.40 7.90 -5.20
C ILE A 206 -18.04 7.05 -6.41
N THR A 207 -16.85 7.27 -6.97
CA THR A 207 -16.29 6.36 -7.98
C THR A 207 -15.45 5.33 -7.26
N ILE A 208 -15.87 4.08 -7.30
CA ILE A 208 -15.10 2.95 -6.76
C ILE A 208 -14.17 2.50 -7.87
N THR A 209 -12.87 2.70 -7.64
CA THR A 209 -11.81 2.29 -8.56
C THR A 209 -11.10 1.08 -7.98
N GLU A 210 -10.70 0.16 -8.83
CA GLU A 210 -9.56 -0.69 -8.49
C GLU A 210 -8.34 0.24 -8.44
N GLU A 211 -7.56 0.19 -7.36
CA GLU A 211 -6.40 1.08 -7.21
C GLU A 211 -5.51 0.84 -8.43
N PRO A 212 -5.19 1.87 -9.25
CA PRO A 212 -4.39 1.65 -10.45
C PRO A 212 -3.09 1.01 -10.00
N GLU A 213 -2.85 -0.21 -10.47
CA GLU A 213 -1.52 -0.80 -10.32
C GLU A 213 -0.53 0.20 -10.91
N PRO A 214 0.56 0.53 -10.20
CA PRO A 214 1.55 1.47 -10.72
C PRO A 214 1.95 1.01 -12.12
N GLU A 215 1.95 1.91 -13.13
CA GLU A 215 2.40 1.61 -14.49
C GLU A 215 3.75 0.87 -14.41
N VAL A 216 3.69 -0.45 -14.56
CA VAL A 216 4.86 -1.30 -14.67
C VAL A 216 5.22 -1.23 -16.15
N GLU A 217 6.48 -0.89 -16.46
CA GLU A 217 7.04 -1.29 -17.75
C GLU A 217 6.67 -2.77 -17.93
N GLN A 218 5.96 -3.12 -19.01
CA GLN A 218 5.57 -4.50 -19.29
C GLN A 218 6.83 -5.38 -19.32
N GLU A 219 7.22 -5.94 -18.17
CA GLU A 219 8.08 -7.11 -18.11
C GLU A 219 7.21 -8.25 -18.61
N GLU A 220 7.61 -8.85 -19.73
CA GLU A 220 6.93 -9.98 -20.35
C GLU A 220 6.55 -11.01 -19.27
N GLU A 221 5.27 -11.37 -19.18
CA GLU A 221 4.84 -12.50 -18.36
C GLU A 221 5.58 -13.74 -18.84
N GLU A 222 6.60 -14.19 -18.09
CA GLU A 222 7.30 -15.42 -18.45
C GLU A 222 6.38 -16.63 -18.25
N ASP A 223 6.14 -17.37 -19.33
CA ASP A 223 5.47 -18.65 -19.29
C ASP A 223 6.27 -19.59 -18.36
N PRO A 224 5.69 -20.06 -17.23
CA PRO A 224 6.38 -20.93 -16.28
C PRO A 224 6.89 -22.23 -16.89
N SER A 225 6.39 -22.63 -18.06
CA SER A 225 6.83 -23.81 -18.79
C SER A 225 8.13 -23.62 -19.58
N GLU A 226 8.59 -22.39 -19.80
CA GLU A 226 9.89 -22.09 -20.45
C GLU A 226 11.05 -21.87 -19.46
N ILE A 227 10.78 -21.79 -18.14
CA ILE A 227 11.76 -21.37 -17.12
C ILE A 227 12.82 -22.43 -16.79
N PHE A 228 12.67 -23.70 -17.20
CA PHE A 228 13.52 -24.77 -16.67
C PHE A 228 14.25 -25.55 -17.77
N ASN A 229 15.54 -25.26 -17.95
CA ASN A 229 16.47 -26.18 -18.61
C ASN A 229 16.74 -27.38 -17.69
N VAL A 230 15.74 -28.26 -17.53
CA VAL A 230 15.78 -29.41 -16.62
C VAL A 230 16.84 -30.39 -17.10
N GLN A 231 18.02 -30.40 -16.47
CA GLN A 231 19.02 -31.44 -16.75
C GLN A 231 18.64 -32.77 -16.09
N SER A 232 18.08 -32.72 -14.87
CA SER A 232 17.58 -33.89 -14.13
C SER A 232 16.41 -33.49 -13.22
N ALA A 233 15.35 -34.31 -13.22
CA ALA A 233 14.16 -34.11 -12.38
C ALA A 233 14.09 -35.16 -11.27
N PHE A 234 13.77 -34.71 -10.06
CA PHE A 234 13.53 -35.57 -8.90
C PHE A 234 12.22 -35.20 -8.20
N TYR A 235 11.60 -36.17 -7.53
CA TYR A 235 10.29 -36.06 -6.91
C TYR A 235 10.36 -36.34 -5.42
N VAL A 236 9.69 -35.50 -4.65
CA VAL A 236 9.54 -35.58 -3.21
C VAL A 236 8.07 -35.63 -2.85
N THR A 237 7.71 -36.53 -1.93
CA THR A 237 6.37 -36.59 -1.32
C THR A 237 6.50 -36.73 0.20
N SER A 238 5.41 -36.49 0.93
CA SER A 238 5.37 -36.64 2.40
C SER A 238 5.65 -38.08 2.87
N ASN A 239 5.48 -39.07 1.99
CA ASN A 239 5.75 -40.49 2.24
C ASN A 239 7.02 -41.00 1.52
N GLY A 240 7.90 -40.09 1.11
CA GLY A 240 9.13 -40.43 0.40
C GLY A 240 10.08 -41.33 1.19
N ASN A 241 11.02 -41.95 0.48
CA ASN A 241 12.02 -42.85 1.08
C ASN A 241 13.42 -42.56 0.51
N THR A 242 14.43 -42.55 1.37
CA THR A 242 15.83 -42.32 0.97
C THR A 242 16.42 -43.45 0.14
N SER A 243 15.81 -44.65 0.15
CA SER A 243 16.23 -45.77 -0.71
C SER A 243 15.68 -45.70 -2.14
N ASN A 244 14.74 -44.81 -2.42
CA ASN A 244 14.14 -44.67 -3.75
C ASN A 244 15.11 -43.95 -4.71
N ASP A 245 14.84 -44.00 -6.01
CA ASP A 245 15.65 -43.29 -7.02
C ASP A 245 15.25 -41.83 -7.22
N GLY A 246 14.08 -41.44 -6.70
CA GLY A 246 13.56 -40.08 -6.78
C GLY A 246 13.04 -39.70 -8.17
N LYS A 247 12.99 -40.62 -9.15
CA LYS A 247 12.72 -40.27 -10.56
C LYS A 247 11.23 -40.22 -10.93
N SER A 248 10.34 -40.49 -9.97
CA SER A 248 8.89 -40.42 -10.15
C SER A 248 8.16 -40.31 -8.81
N GLU A 249 6.89 -39.86 -8.82
CA GLU A 249 6.03 -39.87 -7.64
C GLU A 249 5.83 -41.28 -7.03
N ALA A 250 5.98 -42.34 -7.83
CA ALA A 250 5.86 -43.73 -7.36
C ALA A 250 7.10 -44.20 -6.56
N ASN A 251 8.26 -43.60 -6.82
CA ASN A 251 9.50 -43.85 -6.08
C ASN A 251 10.13 -42.52 -5.61
N PRO A 252 9.45 -41.75 -4.74
CA PRO A 252 9.89 -40.40 -4.39
C PRO A 252 10.91 -40.42 -3.25
N TRP A 253 11.76 -39.41 -3.21
CA TRP A 253 12.68 -39.14 -2.09
C TRP A 253 11.98 -38.48 -0.91
N THR A 254 12.60 -38.57 0.27
CA THR A 254 12.27 -37.64 1.37
C THR A 254 12.82 -36.25 1.07
N LEU A 255 12.17 -35.20 1.59
CA LEU A 255 12.62 -33.82 1.40
C LEU A 255 14.05 -33.60 1.91
N THR A 256 14.38 -34.08 3.12
CA THR A 256 15.73 -33.97 3.68
C THR A 256 16.78 -34.65 2.81
N HIS A 257 16.46 -35.79 2.19
CA HIS A 257 17.38 -36.47 1.31
C HIS A 257 17.59 -35.70 0.01
N ALA A 258 16.52 -35.20 -0.62
CA ALA A 258 16.62 -34.39 -1.82
C ALA A 258 17.50 -33.14 -1.61
N VAL A 259 17.30 -32.42 -0.50
CA VAL A 259 18.14 -31.26 -0.11
C VAL A 259 19.62 -31.62 -0.01
N SER A 260 19.95 -32.82 0.50
CA SER A 260 21.35 -33.26 0.61
C SER A 260 21.98 -33.73 -0.71
N MET A 261 21.16 -34.15 -1.67
CA MET A 261 21.60 -34.83 -2.89
C MET A 261 21.63 -33.93 -4.13
N ALA A 262 20.75 -32.92 -4.19
CA ALA A 262 20.60 -32.05 -5.35
C ALA A 262 21.89 -31.30 -5.69
N LYS A 263 22.15 -31.14 -6.99
CA LYS A 263 23.34 -30.52 -7.58
C LYS A 263 22.93 -29.54 -8.68
N ALA A 264 23.88 -28.70 -9.11
CA ALA A 264 23.66 -27.73 -10.18
C ALA A 264 22.95 -28.34 -11.40
N GLY A 265 21.83 -27.74 -11.81
CA GLY A 265 20.99 -28.19 -12.93
C GLY A 265 19.87 -29.17 -12.55
N ASP A 266 19.83 -29.64 -11.31
CA ASP A 266 18.74 -30.49 -10.81
C ASP A 266 17.50 -29.66 -10.47
N THR A 267 16.34 -30.18 -10.84
CA THR A 267 15.03 -29.70 -10.40
C THR A 267 14.38 -30.74 -9.49
N VAL A 268 13.97 -30.32 -8.29
CA VAL A 268 13.27 -31.15 -7.31
C VAL A 268 11.83 -30.68 -7.19
N PHE A 269 10.91 -31.48 -7.69
CA PHE A 269 9.47 -31.29 -7.56
C PHE A 269 9.00 -31.81 -6.20
N VAL A 270 8.38 -30.94 -5.40
CA VAL A 270 7.89 -31.25 -4.05
C VAL A 270 6.37 -31.25 -4.07
N LYS A 271 5.76 -32.43 -3.86
CA LYS A 271 4.30 -32.59 -3.89
C LYS A 271 3.65 -31.86 -2.72
N ALA A 272 2.52 -31.19 -2.95
CA ALA A 272 1.70 -30.63 -1.89
C ALA A 272 1.43 -31.65 -0.78
N GLY A 273 1.53 -31.19 0.46
CA GLY A 273 1.44 -32.05 1.64
C GLY A 273 2.16 -31.46 2.84
N SER A 274 2.01 -32.13 3.97
CA SER A 274 2.64 -31.75 5.24
C SER A 274 3.96 -32.50 5.45
N TYR A 275 5.03 -31.74 5.73
CA TYR A 275 6.39 -32.27 5.86
C TYR A 275 6.95 -31.99 7.26
N ASN A 276 7.00 -33.03 8.10
CA ASN A 276 7.62 -32.96 9.42
C ASN A 276 9.11 -33.30 9.30
N VAL A 277 9.96 -32.28 9.28
CA VAL A 277 11.39 -32.45 9.01
C VAL A 277 12.26 -31.70 10.03
N PRO A 278 13.49 -32.19 10.30
CA PRO A 278 14.49 -31.38 10.97
C PRO A 278 14.88 -30.19 10.07
N ARG A 279 15.77 -29.31 10.56
CA ARG A 279 16.32 -28.21 9.75
C ARG A 279 16.83 -28.73 8.39
N LEU A 280 16.34 -28.13 7.31
CA LEU A 280 16.81 -28.37 5.96
C LEU A 280 18.06 -27.53 5.69
N ARG A 281 19.21 -28.19 5.52
CA ARG A 281 20.49 -27.53 5.24
C ARG A 281 20.86 -27.68 3.77
N PHE A 282 20.73 -26.60 3.01
CA PHE A 282 21.11 -26.54 1.60
C PHE A 282 22.58 -26.14 1.49
N SER A 283 23.47 -27.13 1.47
CA SER A 283 24.93 -26.90 1.44
C SER A 283 25.56 -27.02 0.05
N ASN A 284 24.86 -27.64 -0.92
CA ASN A 284 25.32 -27.71 -2.30
C ASN A 284 24.95 -26.42 -3.04
N SER A 285 25.75 -26.04 -4.04
CA SER A 285 25.50 -24.86 -4.86
C SER A 285 25.15 -25.24 -6.28
N GLY A 286 24.28 -24.44 -6.89
CA GLY A 286 24.11 -24.36 -8.33
C GLY A 286 25.21 -23.52 -8.98
N THR A 287 24.94 -23.13 -10.22
CA THR A 287 25.72 -22.14 -10.98
C THR A 287 24.75 -21.20 -11.68
N GLU A 288 25.22 -20.02 -12.11
CA GLU A 288 24.42 -19.04 -12.85
C GLU A 288 23.60 -19.65 -14.01
N ASN A 289 24.20 -20.57 -14.77
CA ASN A 289 23.51 -21.22 -15.90
C ASN A 289 22.78 -22.51 -15.54
N ASN A 290 23.00 -23.05 -14.34
CA ASN A 290 22.42 -24.32 -13.89
C ASN A 290 22.13 -24.21 -12.39
N PRO A 291 21.09 -23.48 -11.99
CA PRO A 291 20.69 -23.38 -10.59
C PRO A 291 20.24 -24.74 -10.05
N ILE A 292 20.17 -24.87 -8.72
CA ILE A 292 19.44 -25.97 -8.08
C ILE A 292 18.04 -25.47 -7.80
N VAL A 293 17.01 -26.13 -8.32
CA VAL A 293 15.62 -25.68 -8.19
C VAL A 293 14.84 -26.63 -7.29
N PHE A 294 14.14 -26.09 -6.29
CA PHE A 294 13.11 -26.78 -5.53
C PHE A 294 11.79 -26.10 -5.79
N ILE A 295 10.78 -26.82 -6.28
CA ILE A 295 9.49 -26.25 -6.66
C ILE A 295 8.33 -27.08 -6.15
N GLY A 296 7.43 -26.43 -5.41
CA GLY A 296 6.17 -27.02 -4.99
C GLY A 296 5.18 -27.15 -6.14
N TYR A 297 4.36 -28.19 -6.08
CA TYR A 297 3.26 -28.41 -7.04
C TYR A 297 2.09 -29.14 -6.37
N THR A 298 0.89 -28.99 -6.93
CA THR A 298 -0.32 -29.58 -6.34
C THR A 298 -0.56 -30.99 -6.88
N SER A 299 -1.10 -31.11 -8.08
CA SER A 299 -1.50 -32.33 -8.76
C SER A 299 -0.53 -32.66 -9.90
N LYS A 300 0.00 -31.63 -10.56
CA LYS A 300 0.88 -31.73 -11.73
C LYS A 300 2.03 -30.71 -11.62
N GLU A 301 3.20 -31.06 -12.12
CA GLU A 301 4.32 -30.13 -12.24
C GLU A 301 3.89 -28.83 -12.95
N GLY A 302 4.31 -27.67 -12.39
CA GLY A 302 4.03 -26.35 -12.95
C GLY A 302 2.56 -25.89 -12.85
N ASP A 303 1.74 -26.52 -12.00
CA ASP A 303 0.32 -26.19 -11.87
C ASP A 303 0.00 -25.00 -10.94
N ILE A 304 1.02 -24.46 -10.27
CA ILE A 304 0.91 -23.26 -9.44
C ILE A 304 1.41 -22.07 -10.24
N LYS A 305 0.52 -21.09 -10.46
CA LYS A 305 0.86 -19.81 -11.09
C LYS A 305 1.08 -18.78 -9.99
N THR A 306 2.27 -18.21 -9.94
CA THR A 306 2.59 -17.13 -8.99
C THR A 306 2.16 -15.79 -9.56
N THR A 307 1.41 -15.04 -8.77
CA THR A 307 1.07 -13.64 -9.02
C THR A 307 1.89 -12.72 -8.10
N LYS A 308 1.87 -11.41 -8.37
CA LYS A 308 2.44 -10.41 -7.48
C LYS A 308 1.82 -10.52 -6.08
N GLY A 309 2.64 -10.52 -5.02
CA GLY A 309 2.17 -10.79 -3.64
C GLY A 309 2.07 -12.27 -3.27
N GLY A 310 2.25 -13.17 -4.24
CA GLY A 310 2.16 -14.62 -4.05
C GLY A 310 0.76 -15.15 -4.36
N THR A 311 0.49 -16.38 -3.93
CA THR A 311 -0.79 -17.09 -4.18
C THR A 311 -1.69 -17.15 -2.95
N MET A 312 -1.44 -16.29 -1.95
CA MET A 312 -2.09 -16.33 -0.64
C MET A 312 -2.77 -15.00 -0.35
N ASP A 313 -4.04 -15.06 0.04
CA ASP A 313 -4.78 -13.89 0.50
C ASP A 313 -4.78 -13.82 2.03
N TYR A 314 -4.96 -12.60 2.57
CA TYR A 314 -5.06 -12.41 4.01
C TYR A 314 -6.21 -13.22 4.62
N GLY A 315 -5.91 -13.98 5.67
CA GLY A 315 -6.86 -14.84 6.38
C GLY A 315 -6.89 -16.29 5.89
N ASP A 316 -6.20 -16.59 4.79
CA ASP A 316 -6.02 -17.96 4.34
C ASP A 316 -5.23 -18.79 5.36
N ASN A 317 -5.63 -20.04 5.53
CA ASN A 317 -4.88 -20.94 6.40
C ASN A 317 -3.68 -21.50 5.65
N ILE A 318 -2.47 -21.25 6.18
CA ILE A 318 -1.23 -21.76 5.60
C ILE A 318 -1.18 -23.29 5.44
N SER A 319 -2.01 -24.04 6.17
CA SER A 319 -2.09 -25.50 6.00
C SER A 319 -2.93 -25.95 4.80
N SER A 320 -3.69 -25.05 4.15
CA SER A 320 -4.57 -25.34 3.02
C SER A 320 -4.16 -24.67 1.70
N ILE A 321 -2.95 -24.14 1.60
CA ILE A 321 -2.43 -23.29 0.51
C ILE A 321 -2.22 -23.99 -0.83
N GLY A 322 -2.54 -25.27 -0.91
CA GLY A 322 -2.39 -26.05 -2.13
C GLY A 322 -0.94 -26.45 -2.48
N PHE A 323 0.08 -26.01 -1.74
CA PHE A 323 1.49 -26.37 -1.97
C PHE A 323 2.19 -26.95 -0.71
N PRO A 324 3.42 -27.48 -0.80
CA PRO A 324 4.11 -28.13 0.33
C PRO A 324 4.24 -27.24 1.55
N VAL A 325 3.87 -27.76 2.73
CA VAL A 325 3.98 -27.06 4.01
C VAL A 325 4.93 -27.80 4.94
N ILE A 326 6.00 -27.14 5.35
CA ILE A 326 6.96 -27.66 6.31
C ILE A 326 6.51 -27.35 7.73
N ASN A 327 6.51 -28.38 8.58
CA ASN A 327 6.37 -28.29 10.02
C ASN A 327 7.75 -28.62 10.64
N PRO A 328 8.48 -27.60 11.11
CA PRO A 328 9.85 -27.77 11.58
C PRO A 328 9.91 -28.52 12.91
N GLN A 329 10.92 -29.37 13.07
CA GLN A 329 11.25 -30.05 14.33
C GLN A 329 12.43 -29.40 15.08
N ASP A 330 13.05 -28.39 14.46
CA ASP A 330 14.19 -27.63 14.98
C ASP A 330 13.84 -26.14 15.07
N ASP A 331 14.71 -25.35 15.72
CA ASP A 331 14.61 -23.89 15.84
C ASP A 331 14.91 -23.13 14.53
N GLN A 332 15.14 -23.84 13.43
CA GLN A 332 15.44 -23.29 12.11
C GLN A 332 14.79 -24.14 11.01
N VAL A 333 14.01 -23.54 10.12
CA VAL A 333 13.32 -24.30 9.06
C VAL A 333 14.28 -24.61 7.91
N MET A 334 14.82 -23.58 7.27
CA MET A 334 15.78 -23.71 6.17
C MET A 334 17.06 -22.91 6.46
N TYR A 335 18.20 -23.53 6.18
CA TYR A 335 19.50 -22.88 6.19
C TYR A 335 20.16 -23.00 4.82
N ILE A 336 20.23 -21.88 4.10
CA ILE A 336 20.68 -21.77 2.72
C ILE A 336 22.14 -21.30 2.71
N GLN A 337 23.06 -22.26 2.58
CA GLN A 337 24.50 -22.01 2.56
C GLN A 337 25.07 -22.01 1.15
N GLY A 338 24.46 -22.79 0.26
CA GLY A 338 24.83 -22.82 -1.16
C GLY A 338 24.42 -21.55 -1.90
N ASN A 339 24.95 -21.43 -3.11
CA ASN A 339 24.68 -20.33 -4.03
C ASN A 339 23.83 -20.84 -5.21
N TYR A 340 23.13 -19.94 -5.90
CA TYR A 340 22.31 -20.29 -7.08
C TYR A 340 21.31 -21.42 -6.77
N ILE A 341 20.63 -21.30 -5.63
CA ILE A 341 19.51 -22.15 -5.25
C ILE A 341 18.23 -21.35 -5.43
N GLU A 342 17.23 -21.98 -6.03
CA GLU A 342 15.90 -21.42 -6.17
C GLU A 342 14.89 -22.27 -5.41
N ILE A 343 14.02 -21.61 -4.65
CA ILE A 343 12.96 -22.26 -3.88
C ILE A 343 11.65 -21.55 -4.21
N HIS A 344 10.72 -22.32 -4.77
CA HIS A 344 9.46 -21.85 -5.31
C HIS A 344 8.28 -22.58 -4.68
N ASN A 345 7.21 -21.87 -4.32
CA ASN A 345 5.94 -22.47 -3.88
C ASN A 345 6.10 -23.43 -2.68
N ILE A 346 6.80 -23.00 -1.62
CA ILE A 346 6.96 -23.80 -0.39
C ILE A 346 6.56 -22.98 0.82
N GLY A 347 5.71 -23.55 1.66
CA GLY A 347 5.21 -22.94 2.87
C GLY A 347 5.87 -23.50 4.12
N PHE A 348 5.87 -22.76 5.22
CA PHE A 348 6.20 -23.30 6.53
C PHE A 348 5.42 -22.61 7.66
N HIS A 349 5.09 -23.38 8.68
CA HIS A 349 4.38 -22.88 9.85
C HIS A 349 5.08 -23.37 11.11
N ASP A 350 5.25 -22.51 12.12
CA ASP A 350 5.83 -22.86 13.42
C ASP A 350 4.72 -23.15 14.46
N PRO A 351 4.25 -24.40 14.59
CA PRO A 351 3.23 -24.74 15.58
C PRO A 351 3.76 -24.75 17.02
N SER A 352 5.09 -24.76 17.19
CA SER A 352 5.76 -24.87 18.49
C SER A 352 6.24 -23.53 19.06
N SER A 353 6.05 -22.44 18.33
CA SER A 353 6.50 -21.09 18.70
C SER A 353 7.98 -21.01 19.10
N ASN A 354 8.85 -21.85 18.54
CA ASN A 354 10.26 -21.94 18.93
C ASN A 354 11.24 -21.66 17.77
N VAL A 355 10.74 -21.38 16.57
CA VAL A 355 11.59 -21.11 15.41
C VAL A 355 12.29 -19.77 15.61
N THR A 356 13.61 -19.80 15.61
CA THR A 356 14.46 -18.60 15.63
C THR A 356 14.53 -17.98 14.24
N TYR A 357 14.73 -18.81 13.22
CA TYR A 357 14.83 -18.41 11.83
C TYR A 357 13.96 -19.33 10.97
N GLY A 358 12.98 -18.76 10.26
CA GLY A 358 12.30 -19.43 9.16
C GLY A 358 13.33 -19.84 8.12
N ILE A 359 13.84 -18.85 7.38
CA ILE A 359 14.86 -19.04 6.36
C ILE A 359 16.09 -18.18 6.70
N LEU A 360 17.22 -18.84 6.94
CA LEU A 360 18.52 -18.19 7.09
C LEU A 360 19.33 -18.37 5.80
N VAL A 361 19.71 -17.27 5.15
CA VAL A 361 20.44 -17.27 3.88
C VAL A 361 21.84 -16.71 4.09
N THR A 362 22.87 -17.53 3.96
CA THR A 362 24.27 -17.09 3.99
C THR A 362 24.96 -17.20 2.63
N GLY A 363 24.41 -17.99 1.71
CA GLY A 363 24.88 -18.05 0.33
C GLY A 363 24.39 -16.87 -0.51
N ASP A 364 24.92 -16.79 -1.73
CA ASP A 364 24.71 -15.70 -2.67
C ASP A 364 23.91 -16.16 -3.90
N TYR A 365 23.28 -15.22 -4.61
CA TYR A 365 22.57 -15.49 -5.87
C TYR A 365 21.41 -16.50 -5.75
N ASN A 366 20.73 -16.57 -4.60
CA ASN A 366 19.58 -17.44 -4.40
C ASN A 366 18.27 -16.70 -4.69
N VAL A 367 17.24 -17.46 -5.10
CA VAL A 367 15.89 -16.95 -5.38
C VAL A 367 14.87 -17.65 -4.48
N PHE A 368 14.00 -16.87 -3.87
CA PHE A 368 12.85 -17.34 -3.13
C PHE A 368 11.62 -16.69 -3.73
N ASP A 369 10.71 -17.51 -4.24
CA ASP A 369 9.50 -17.06 -4.92
C ASP A 369 8.28 -17.77 -4.35
N ASN A 370 7.23 -17.02 -4.04
CA ASN A 370 5.99 -17.56 -3.51
C ASN A 370 6.18 -18.48 -2.28
N ILE A 371 6.96 -17.98 -1.31
CA ILE A 371 7.14 -18.63 -0.02
C ILE A 371 6.08 -18.11 0.93
N ALA A 372 5.34 -19.01 1.58
CA ALA A 372 4.39 -18.67 2.62
C ALA A 372 4.94 -19.00 4.01
N PHE A 373 4.79 -18.12 5.00
CA PHE A 373 5.14 -18.43 6.38
C PHE A 373 4.19 -17.86 7.41
N SER A 374 3.98 -18.57 8.52
CA SER A 374 3.16 -18.04 9.61
C SER A 374 3.56 -18.48 11.03
N LYS A 375 3.28 -17.57 11.99
CA LYS A 375 3.40 -17.77 13.45
C LYS A 375 4.82 -18.09 13.93
N ILE A 376 5.82 -17.41 13.37
CA ILE A 376 7.23 -17.68 13.64
C ILE A 376 7.63 -17.14 15.00
N ASN A 377 7.80 -18.05 15.97
CA ASN A 377 8.07 -17.75 17.39
C ASN A 377 6.96 -16.93 18.07
N ASP A 378 6.81 -17.07 19.39
CA ASP A 378 5.93 -16.19 20.19
C ASP A 378 6.66 -15.28 21.19
N SER A 379 7.99 -15.38 21.25
CA SER A 379 8.82 -14.59 22.13
C SER A 379 9.17 -13.22 21.53
N SER A 380 8.35 -12.21 21.81
CA SER A 380 8.61 -10.82 21.42
C SER A 380 9.80 -10.16 22.16
N THR A 381 10.44 -10.85 23.11
CA THR A 381 11.47 -10.27 24.00
C THR A 381 12.91 -10.71 23.71
N THR A 382 13.11 -11.67 22.79
CA THR A 382 14.41 -12.33 22.63
C THR A 382 15.15 -11.97 21.33
N TYR A 383 14.64 -11.06 20.48
CA TYR A 383 15.16 -10.81 19.12
C TYR A 383 15.23 -12.11 18.29
N MET A 384 14.26 -13.01 18.50
CA MET A 384 14.12 -14.31 17.83
C MET A 384 12.79 -14.36 17.10
N GLY A 385 12.71 -15.19 16.06
CA GLY A 385 11.50 -15.33 15.26
C GLY A 385 11.52 -14.42 14.05
N SER A 386 12.42 -14.74 13.11
CA SER A 386 12.47 -14.05 11.82
C SER A 386 11.92 -14.94 10.71
N GLY A 387 11.07 -14.40 9.82
CA GLY A 387 10.61 -15.12 8.62
C GLY A 387 11.79 -15.39 7.68
N PHE A 388 12.42 -14.32 7.20
CA PHE A 388 13.65 -14.35 6.41
C PHE A 388 14.78 -13.61 7.11
N THR A 389 15.99 -14.17 7.07
CA THR A 389 17.23 -13.51 7.47
C THR A 389 18.32 -13.75 6.42
N ILE A 390 18.70 -12.70 5.70
CA ILE A 390 19.64 -12.75 4.59
C ILE A 390 20.95 -12.08 5.00
N ARG A 391 22.05 -12.84 4.92
CA ARG A 391 23.43 -12.41 5.20
C ARG A 391 24.32 -12.48 3.96
N GLY A 392 23.95 -13.31 2.99
CA GLY A 392 24.57 -13.36 1.67
C GLY A 392 24.12 -12.19 0.78
N SER A 393 24.71 -12.10 -0.40
CA SER A 393 24.54 -11.01 -1.37
C SER A 393 23.85 -11.51 -2.65
N HIS A 394 23.28 -10.59 -3.43
CA HIS A 394 22.63 -10.91 -4.71
C HIS A 394 21.45 -11.89 -4.61
N ASN A 395 20.82 -12.02 -3.44
CA ASN A 395 19.65 -12.86 -3.29
C ASN A 395 18.37 -12.08 -3.61
N THR A 396 17.35 -12.78 -4.12
CA THR A 396 16.03 -12.22 -4.40
C THR A 396 14.97 -12.95 -3.60
N VAL A 397 14.13 -12.20 -2.87
CA VAL A 397 12.91 -12.70 -2.22
C VAL A 397 11.74 -11.95 -2.84
N LYS A 398 10.84 -12.68 -3.52
CA LYS A 398 9.71 -12.08 -4.23
C LYS A 398 8.41 -12.85 -4.05
N ASN A 399 7.29 -12.14 -4.18
CA ASN A 399 5.94 -12.71 -4.15
C ASN A 399 5.66 -13.57 -2.92
N CYS A 400 6.32 -13.29 -1.78
CA CYS A 400 6.16 -14.10 -0.58
C CYS A 400 5.03 -13.56 0.30
N TYR A 401 4.40 -14.47 1.03
CA TYR A 401 3.36 -14.18 2.01
C TYR A 401 3.85 -14.50 3.42
N GLY A 402 3.71 -13.56 4.35
CA GLY A 402 4.16 -13.73 5.72
C GLY A 402 3.12 -13.30 6.75
N GLU A 403 3.01 -14.07 7.82
CA GLU A 403 2.15 -13.74 8.96
C GLU A 403 2.86 -13.88 10.30
N ASN A 404 2.78 -12.83 11.11
CA ASN A 404 3.03 -12.88 12.54
C ASN A 404 4.35 -13.53 12.98
N ALA A 405 5.47 -13.03 12.49
CA ALA A 405 6.80 -13.28 13.03
C ALA A 405 7.07 -12.40 14.26
N ALA A 406 7.62 -12.97 15.34
CA ALA A 406 7.81 -12.23 16.59
C ALA A 406 8.85 -11.09 16.47
N TYR A 407 9.95 -11.31 15.76
CA TYR A 407 11.02 -10.32 15.64
C TYR A 407 11.01 -9.61 14.28
N THR A 408 11.28 -10.31 13.17
CA THR A 408 11.30 -9.67 11.84
C THR A 408 10.58 -10.49 10.78
N ALA A 409 9.89 -9.84 9.83
CA ALA A 409 9.36 -10.58 8.68
C ALA A 409 10.47 -10.83 7.65
N PHE A 410 11.09 -9.76 7.15
CA PHE A 410 12.15 -9.80 6.15
C PHE A 410 13.34 -8.96 6.61
N LEU A 411 14.45 -9.63 6.92
CA LEU A 411 15.67 -8.99 7.41
C LEU A 411 16.86 -9.24 6.50
N ILE A 412 17.49 -8.16 6.03
CA ILE A 412 18.85 -8.18 5.48
C ILE A 412 19.82 -7.80 6.59
N SER A 413 20.58 -8.77 7.08
CA SER A 413 21.52 -8.59 8.18
C SER A 413 22.95 -8.58 7.70
N GLY A 414 23.61 -7.44 7.89
CA GLY A 414 25.06 -7.30 7.73
C GLY A 414 25.90 -8.07 8.74
N SER A 415 25.26 -8.71 9.72
CA SER A 415 25.97 -9.45 10.77
C SER A 415 26.34 -10.84 10.25
N GLY A 416 27.61 -11.02 9.87
CA GLY A 416 28.13 -12.30 9.40
C GLY A 416 28.21 -12.46 7.88
N GLY A 417 28.01 -11.37 7.12
CA GLY A 417 28.18 -11.32 5.66
C GLY A 417 28.04 -9.89 5.12
N ALA A 418 28.36 -9.68 3.84
CA ALA A 418 28.25 -8.35 3.22
C ALA A 418 26.79 -7.94 3.01
N ALA A 419 25.87 -8.90 2.86
CA ALA A 419 24.43 -8.68 2.75
C ALA A 419 24.02 -7.61 1.73
N SER A 420 24.73 -7.51 0.60
CA SER A 420 24.58 -6.40 -0.35
C SER A 420 23.94 -6.84 -1.66
N PHE A 421 23.36 -5.90 -2.41
CA PHE A 421 22.72 -6.17 -3.70
C PHE A 421 21.58 -7.20 -3.65
N ASN A 422 20.93 -7.35 -2.50
CA ASN A 422 19.75 -8.20 -2.40
C ASN A 422 18.49 -7.41 -2.77
N THR A 423 17.48 -8.13 -3.26
CA THR A 423 16.17 -7.59 -3.62
C THR A 423 15.08 -8.26 -2.81
N ILE A 424 14.27 -7.46 -2.10
CA ILE A 424 13.05 -7.88 -1.42
C ILE A 424 11.90 -7.16 -2.13
N LYS A 425 11.15 -7.87 -2.98
CA LYS A 425 10.12 -7.23 -3.79
C LYS A 425 8.76 -7.91 -3.77
N ASP A 426 7.70 -7.13 -3.82
CA ASP A 426 6.34 -7.63 -4.06
C ASP A 426 5.90 -8.68 -3.03
N ASN A 427 6.33 -8.51 -1.77
CA ASN A 427 5.97 -9.42 -0.67
C ASN A 427 4.90 -8.79 0.21
N ASP A 428 4.03 -9.64 0.75
CA ASP A 428 2.99 -9.27 1.67
C ASP A 428 3.29 -9.75 3.08
N TYR A 429 3.03 -8.88 4.05
CA TYR A 429 3.19 -9.20 5.45
C TYR A 429 2.03 -8.69 6.30
N TYR A 430 1.46 -9.59 7.10
CA TYR A 430 0.36 -9.28 8.00
C TYR A 430 0.76 -9.58 9.45
N ASN A 431 0.45 -8.64 10.34
CA ASN A 431 0.60 -8.83 11.77
C ASN A 431 -0.69 -8.47 12.51
N ASP A 432 -1.51 -9.49 12.77
CA ASP A 432 -2.80 -9.40 13.44
C ASP A 432 -2.79 -10.02 14.85
N ASP A 433 -1.68 -10.64 15.26
CA ASP A 433 -1.54 -11.24 16.57
C ASP A 433 -0.96 -10.26 17.61
N SER A 434 -1.77 -9.90 18.60
CA SER A 434 -1.39 -8.99 19.69
C SER A 434 -0.40 -9.59 20.70
N ASN A 435 -0.17 -10.90 20.69
CA ASN A 435 0.90 -11.55 21.47
C ASN A 435 2.21 -11.61 20.69
N ARG A 436 2.13 -11.71 19.35
CA ARG A 436 3.27 -11.72 18.43
C ARG A 436 3.37 -10.38 17.71
N GLN A 437 3.57 -9.31 18.47
CA GLN A 437 3.71 -7.96 17.93
C GLN A 437 5.08 -7.83 17.26
N THR A 438 5.09 -7.93 15.93
CA THR A 438 6.33 -7.92 15.15
C THR A 438 7.10 -6.62 15.36
N ASP A 439 8.41 -6.76 15.59
CA ASP A 439 9.27 -5.60 15.76
C ASP A 439 9.55 -4.92 14.41
N TYR A 440 10.05 -5.66 13.41
CA TYR A 440 10.35 -5.10 12.08
C TYR A 440 9.66 -5.86 10.95
N PHE A 441 9.00 -5.18 10.03
CA PHE A 441 8.41 -5.84 8.86
C PHE A 441 9.50 -6.02 7.80
N PHE A 442 9.99 -4.92 7.23
CA PHE A 442 11.07 -4.92 6.25
C PHE A 442 12.26 -4.16 6.82
N SER A 443 13.40 -4.83 6.95
CA SER A 443 14.52 -4.27 7.70
C SER A 443 15.87 -4.61 7.14
N THR A 444 16.79 -3.66 7.28
CA THR A 444 18.23 -3.93 7.31
C THR A 444 18.75 -3.86 8.75
N SER A 445 19.81 -4.61 9.06
CA SER A 445 20.48 -4.48 10.37
C SER A 445 21.99 -4.44 10.22
N TYR A 446 22.60 -3.28 10.49
CA TYR A 446 24.04 -3.18 10.70
C TYR A 446 24.40 -1.93 11.52
N LYS A 447 24.72 -2.14 12.80
CA LYS A 447 25.03 -1.04 13.74
C LYS A 447 26.43 -0.44 13.56
N GLY A 448 27.30 -1.03 12.74
CA GLY A 448 28.68 -0.57 12.58
C GLY A 448 28.79 0.76 11.81
N SER A 449 30.01 1.17 11.50
CA SER A 449 30.29 2.34 10.64
C SER A 449 30.68 1.96 9.22
N SER A 450 30.85 0.66 8.91
CA SER A 450 31.12 0.21 7.55
C SER A 450 29.93 0.49 6.65
N SER A 451 30.16 1.24 5.57
CA SER A 451 29.18 1.47 4.52
C SER A 451 29.03 0.28 3.56
N THR A 452 29.96 -0.67 3.54
CA THR A 452 29.97 -1.78 2.56
C THR A 452 29.10 -2.97 2.94
N VAL A 453 28.35 -2.86 4.05
CA VAL A 453 27.57 -3.94 4.62
C VAL A 453 26.10 -3.56 4.57
N ALA A 454 25.23 -4.51 4.21
CA ALA A 454 23.83 -4.26 3.94
C ALA A 454 23.66 -3.08 2.98
N SER A 455 24.44 -3.08 1.88
CA SER A 455 24.50 -1.95 0.94
C SER A 455 23.91 -2.25 -0.43
N ASN A 456 23.39 -1.22 -1.09
CA ASN A 456 22.81 -1.32 -2.43
C ASN A 456 21.68 -2.36 -2.52
N ASN A 457 20.91 -2.53 -1.44
CA ASN A 457 19.74 -3.41 -1.43
C ASN A 457 18.50 -2.67 -1.91
N LEU A 458 17.57 -3.42 -2.50
CA LEU A 458 16.31 -2.92 -3.00
C LEU A 458 15.14 -3.52 -2.20
N PHE A 459 14.29 -2.66 -1.65
CA PHE A 459 12.99 -3.00 -1.10
C PHE A 459 11.91 -2.34 -1.97
N GLN A 460 11.18 -3.13 -2.74
CA GLN A 460 10.22 -2.60 -3.73
C GLN A 460 8.84 -3.23 -3.65
N GLY A 461 7.77 -2.45 -3.73
CA GLY A 461 6.44 -3.00 -3.96
C GLY A 461 5.91 -3.87 -2.81
N ASN A 462 6.57 -3.87 -1.66
CA ASN A 462 6.18 -4.70 -0.54
C ASN A 462 5.01 -4.07 0.22
N ARG A 463 4.10 -4.89 0.74
CA ARG A 463 2.94 -4.47 1.52
C ARG A 463 3.03 -5.02 2.94
N GLY A 464 2.85 -4.17 3.94
CA GLY A 464 2.96 -4.54 5.34
C GLY A 464 1.83 -3.98 6.18
N TYR A 465 1.10 -4.85 6.89
CA TYR A 465 -0.12 -4.48 7.60
C TYR A 465 -0.02 -4.81 9.08
N ARG A 466 -0.07 -3.78 9.93
CA ARG A 466 -0.27 -3.96 11.36
C ARG A 466 -1.75 -3.88 11.71
N LEU A 467 -2.36 -5.03 12.00
CA LEU A 467 -3.80 -5.18 12.22
C LEU A 467 -4.17 -5.38 13.69
N HIS A 468 -3.19 -5.63 14.56
CA HIS A 468 -3.43 -5.84 15.98
C HIS A 468 -3.56 -4.52 16.80
N SER A 469 -4.18 -4.61 17.98
CA SER A 469 -4.32 -3.51 18.94
C SER A 469 -3.24 -3.46 20.03
N GLY A 470 -2.24 -4.34 19.96
CA GLY A 470 -1.08 -4.36 20.87
C GLY A 470 -0.30 -3.03 20.96
N SER A 471 0.48 -2.84 22.02
CA SER A 471 1.15 -1.56 22.32
C SER A 471 2.34 -1.23 21.42
N HIS A 472 3.09 -2.24 20.97
CA HIS A 472 4.18 -2.08 20.02
C HIS A 472 3.61 -1.74 18.64
N GLN A 473 4.11 -0.68 18.02
CA GLN A 473 3.65 -0.24 16.69
C GLN A 473 4.42 -0.90 15.54
N GLY A 474 5.51 -1.60 15.87
CA GLY A 474 6.44 -2.13 14.88
C GLY A 474 7.19 -1.03 14.11
N HIS A 475 8.02 -1.50 13.20
CA HIS A 475 8.80 -0.71 12.26
C HIS A 475 8.58 -1.29 10.86
N GLY A 476 7.71 -0.64 10.08
CA GLY A 476 7.31 -1.10 8.76
C GLY A 476 8.46 -1.09 7.77
N LEU A 477 9.09 0.09 7.59
CA LEU A 477 10.30 0.23 6.76
C LEU A 477 11.46 0.70 7.62
N ALA A 478 12.43 -0.19 7.84
CA ALA A 478 13.54 0.08 8.75
C ALA A 478 14.89 -0.05 8.07
N ASN A 479 15.55 1.08 7.79
CA ASN A 479 16.98 1.05 7.49
C ASN A 479 17.75 1.05 8.82
N GLY A 480 17.83 -0.12 9.47
CA GLY A 480 18.58 -0.33 10.72
C GLY A 480 20.10 -0.39 10.51
N GLY A 481 20.61 0.22 9.45
CA GLY A 481 22.00 0.30 9.04
C GLY A 481 22.25 -0.12 7.59
N GLY A 482 23.43 0.22 7.08
CA GLY A 482 23.84 -0.06 5.70
C GLY A 482 23.54 1.07 4.73
N SER A 483 24.24 1.09 3.60
CA SER A 483 24.33 2.28 2.74
C SER A 483 23.75 2.10 1.33
N ASN A 484 23.30 3.19 0.72
CA ASN A 484 22.76 3.23 -0.64
C ASN A 484 21.60 2.25 -0.86
N ASN A 485 20.82 1.96 0.18
CA ASN A 485 19.62 1.14 0.05
C ASN A 485 18.49 1.96 -0.56
N LEU A 486 17.69 1.32 -1.41
CA LEU A 486 16.53 1.94 -2.06
C LEU A 486 15.26 1.29 -1.55
N TRP A 487 14.36 2.11 -1.03
CA TRP A 487 13.03 1.72 -0.56
C TRP A 487 12.00 2.41 -1.46
N ARG A 488 11.37 1.67 -2.36
CA ARG A 488 10.45 2.26 -3.34
C ARG A 488 9.10 1.58 -3.47
N ASN A 489 8.05 2.36 -3.72
CA ASN A 489 6.72 1.82 -4.01
C ASN A 489 6.19 0.86 -2.93
N ASN A 490 6.62 0.99 -1.66
CA ASN A 490 6.15 0.12 -0.58
C ASN A 490 4.90 0.72 0.09
N LEU A 491 3.98 -0.13 0.52
CA LEU A 491 2.79 0.23 1.27
C LEU A 491 2.89 -0.30 2.70
N ILE A 492 2.82 0.58 3.70
CA ILE A 492 2.75 0.19 5.11
C ILE A 492 1.47 0.73 5.74
N HIS A 493 0.75 -0.13 6.44
CA HIS A 493 -0.43 0.24 7.22
C HIS A 493 -0.14 0.14 8.72
N ARG A 494 -0.34 1.26 9.43
CA ARG A 494 -0.27 1.41 10.91
C ARG A 494 1.08 1.04 11.53
N SER A 495 2.20 1.46 10.93
CA SER A 495 3.56 1.24 11.47
C SER A 495 4.53 2.38 11.11
N ASN A 496 5.78 2.31 11.57
CA ASN A 496 6.77 3.40 11.48
C ASN A 496 7.76 3.26 10.31
N LEU A 497 8.36 4.39 9.92
CA LEU A 497 9.60 4.42 9.12
C LEU A 497 10.76 4.80 10.05
N GLU A 498 11.79 3.97 10.09
CA GLU A 498 12.93 4.16 11.00
C GLU A 498 14.27 4.07 10.24
N ILE A 499 15.12 5.08 10.37
CA ILE A 499 16.45 5.14 9.77
C ILE A 499 17.46 5.34 10.89
N ARG A 500 18.33 4.34 11.11
CA ARG A 500 19.23 4.34 12.27
C ARG A 500 20.69 4.17 11.90
N TYR A 501 21.53 4.73 12.77
CA TYR A 501 22.97 4.52 12.85
C TYR A 501 23.79 5.19 11.73
N PRO A 502 25.10 5.42 11.98
CA PRO A 502 25.96 6.10 10.99
C PRO A 502 26.22 5.31 9.71
N SER A 503 26.02 3.98 9.71
CA SER A 503 26.09 3.17 8.49
C SER A 503 24.93 3.46 7.53
N SER A 504 23.80 3.97 8.02
CA SER A 504 22.70 4.46 7.19
C SER A 504 23.13 5.72 6.47
N SER A 505 23.64 5.54 5.25
CA SER A 505 24.17 6.61 4.41
C SER A 505 23.74 6.42 2.96
N GLY A 506 23.29 7.49 2.29
CA GLY A 506 22.92 7.42 0.88
C GLY A 506 21.59 6.71 0.61
N THR A 507 20.83 6.39 1.65
CA THR A 507 19.54 5.68 1.55
C THR A 507 18.48 6.60 0.96
N VAL A 508 17.67 6.05 0.05
CA VAL A 508 16.57 6.76 -0.61
C VAL A 508 15.25 6.05 -0.32
N TYR A 509 14.26 6.81 0.11
CA TYR A 509 12.86 6.40 0.17
C TYR A 509 12.08 7.18 -0.87
N GLU A 510 11.56 6.49 -1.89
CA GLU A 510 10.79 7.09 -2.97
C GLU A 510 9.43 6.44 -3.17
N ASN A 511 8.38 7.21 -3.43
CA ASN A 511 7.06 6.67 -3.81
C ASN A 511 6.47 5.68 -2.78
N ASN A 512 6.86 5.76 -1.50
CA ASN A 512 6.30 4.91 -0.46
C ASN A 512 5.02 5.53 0.09
N ARG A 513 4.13 4.65 0.54
CA ARG A 513 2.85 5.01 1.11
C ARG A 513 2.75 4.45 2.52
N MET A 514 2.48 5.30 3.50
CA MET A 514 2.16 4.88 4.86
C MET A 514 0.80 5.42 5.27
N THR A 515 -0.07 4.53 5.74
CA THR A 515 -1.48 4.82 6.04
C THR A 515 -1.89 4.32 7.42
N GLY A 516 -3.05 4.78 7.87
CA GLY A 516 -3.78 4.30 9.03
C GLY A 516 -3.32 4.90 10.34
N ASP A 517 -4.24 5.45 11.13
CA ASP A 517 -3.95 6.12 12.40
C ASP A 517 -3.41 5.15 13.46
N ALA A 518 -2.09 5.04 13.53
CA ALA A 518 -1.39 4.53 14.69
C ALA A 518 -0.84 5.74 15.46
N SER A 519 -1.22 5.89 16.72
CA SER A 519 -0.87 7.05 17.57
C SER A 519 0.62 7.36 17.70
N ALA A 520 1.51 6.43 17.33
CA ALA A 520 2.96 6.65 17.30
C ALA A 520 3.57 6.64 15.89
N GLN A 521 2.77 6.60 14.82
CA GLN A 521 3.26 6.58 13.44
C GLN A 521 4.08 7.82 13.15
N GLN A 522 5.33 7.60 12.78
CA GLN A 522 6.34 8.64 12.58
C GLN A 522 7.40 8.22 11.57
N ILE A 523 8.18 9.20 11.13
CA ILE A 523 9.44 9.01 10.43
C ILE A 523 10.56 9.45 11.35
N SER A 524 11.38 8.50 11.79
CA SER A 524 12.54 8.83 12.61
C SER A 524 13.86 8.61 11.89
N ILE A 525 14.71 9.62 11.98
CA ILE A 525 16.07 9.63 11.45
C ILE A 525 16.99 9.83 12.65
N GLU A 526 17.88 8.87 12.87
CA GLU A 526 18.47 8.69 14.18
C GLU A 526 19.98 8.47 14.18
N ASN A 527 20.61 8.83 15.30
CA ASN A 527 21.94 8.35 15.71
C ASN A 527 23.00 8.44 14.60
N GLY A 528 23.09 9.59 13.92
CA GLY A 528 24.15 9.91 12.96
C GLY A 528 23.90 9.40 11.55
N ALA A 529 22.70 8.90 11.23
CA ALA A 529 22.29 8.64 9.85
C ALA A 529 22.50 9.89 8.98
N THR A 530 22.95 9.69 7.73
CA THR A 530 23.37 10.81 6.89
C THR A 530 23.07 10.59 5.40
N ASN A 531 23.06 11.66 4.60
CA ASN A 531 22.83 11.57 3.15
C ASN A 531 21.52 10.82 2.82
N ILE A 532 20.45 11.13 3.55
CA ILE A 532 19.15 10.47 3.39
C ILE A 532 18.29 11.31 2.46
N THR A 533 17.59 10.65 1.53
CA THR A 533 16.59 11.31 0.67
C THR A 533 15.22 10.69 0.88
N LEU A 534 14.23 11.51 1.23
CA LEU A 534 12.81 11.16 1.20
C LEU A 534 12.15 11.94 0.07
N LYS A 535 11.61 11.26 -0.95
CA LYS A 535 10.93 11.93 -2.06
C LYS A 535 9.64 11.26 -2.51
N ASN A 536 8.68 12.03 -2.98
CA ASN A 536 7.45 11.51 -3.59
C ASN A 536 6.66 10.54 -2.68
N ASN A 537 6.76 10.67 -1.36
CA ASN A 537 6.08 9.74 -0.44
C ASN A 537 4.79 10.35 0.12
N TYR A 538 3.83 9.49 0.44
CA TYR A 538 2.62 9.85 1.20
C TYR A 538 2.67 9.21 2.58
N PHE A 539 2.55 10.04 3.62
CA PHE A 539 2.68 9.62 5.01
C PHE A 539 1.54 10.17 5.87
N GLU A 540 0.67 9.28 6.34
CA GLU A 540 -0.17 9.55 7.49
C GLU A 540 0.66 9.40 8.77
N CYS A 541 0.55 10.39 9.65
CA CYS A 541 1.36 10.48 10.87
C CYS A 541 0.44 10.56 12.08
N GLY A 542 0.78 9.80 13.13
CA GLY A 542 0.11 9.87 14.43
C GLY A 542 0.87 10.74 15.42
N TYR A 543 2.21 10.74 15.36
CA TYR A 543 3.07 11.42 16.33
C TYR A 543 3.88 12.57 15.74
N VAL A 544 5.01 12.31 15.09
CA VAL A 544 5.86 13.36 14.51
C VAL A 544 6.10 13.04 13.05
N ALA A 545 5.78 13.99 12.16
CA ALA A 545 6.01 13.79 10.73
C ALA A 545 7.50 13.63 10.42
N LEU A 546 8.38 14.46 11.01
CA LEU A 546 9.83 14.32 10.85
C LEU A 546 10.56 14.39 12.19
N PHE A 547 11.11 13.26 12.65
CA PHE A 547 11.77 13.17 13.95
C PHE A 547 13.29 12.94 13.82
N PHE A 548 14.05 13.97 14.15
CA PHE A 548 15.52 13.94 14.18
C PHE A 548 16.02 13.81 15.62
N ILE A 549 16.74 12.73 15.92
CA ILE A 549 17.08 12.42 17.30
C ILE A 549 18.35 11.59 17.45
N VAL A 550 19.06 11.76 18.57
CA VAL A 550 19.96 10.74 19.12
C VAL A 550 19.28 10.03 20.28
N LYS A 551 18.85 8.78 20.04
CA LYS A 551 18.28 7.92 21.08
C LYS A 551 19.37 7.18 21.83
N THR A 552 19.14 6.97 23.13
CA THR A 552 20.04 6.16 23.97
C THR A 552 19.76 4.68 23.73
N TYR A 553 20.67 4.00 23.03
CA TYR A 553 20.66 2.55 22.92
C TYR A 553 21.79 1.94 23.77
N ASN A 554 21.67 0.66 24.14
CA ASN A 554 22.74 -0.06 24.81
C ASN A 554 23.29 -1.18 23.90
N PRO A 555 24.53 -1.07 23.37
CA PRO A 555 25.44 0.07 23.45
C PRO A 555 25.03 1.23 22.52
N LEU A 556 25.37 2.46 22.91
CA LEU A 556 25.14 3.64 22.08
C LEU A 556 26.21 3.70 20.98
N VAL A 557 25.77 3.69 19.72
CA VAL A 557 26.67 3.64 18.55
C VAL A 557 27.23 5.01 18.18
N SER A 558 26.41 6.06 18.32
CA SER A 558 26.75 7.42 17.92
C SER A 558 25.95 8.42 18.74
N THR A 559 26.61 9.52 19.12
CA THR A 559 26.02 10.71 19.75
C THR A 559 25.85 11.88 18.77
N ASN A 560 26.19 11.68 17.49
CA ASN A 560 25.99 12.69 16.46
C ASN A 560 24.54 12.66 15.98
N SER A 561 23.96 13.84 15.79
CA SER A 561 22.63 13.97 15.19
C SER A 561 22.67 13.66 13.68
N PRO A 562 21.51 13.38 13.07
CA PRO A 562 21.39 13.21 11.62
C PRO A 562 21.89 14.42 10.82
N SER A 563 22.43 14.19 9.62
CA SER A 563 22.92 15.30 8.78
C SER A 563 22.86 15.02 7.28
N ASN A 564 22.79 16.06 6.46
CA ASN A 564 22.65 15.96 5.00
C ASN A 564 21.36 15.20 4.62
N ILE A 565 20.22 15.77 5.00
CA ILE A 565 18.92 15.15 4.79
C ILE A 565 18.15 15.97 3.76
N LYS A 566 17.61 15.31 2.74
CA LYS A 566 16.81 15.93 1.67
C LYS A 566 15.41 15.37 1.70
N ILE A 567 14.41 16.23 1.77
CA ILE A 567 13.00 15.87 1.90
C ILE A 567 12.22 16.72 0.91
N TYR A 568 11.75 16.12 -0.17
CA TYR A 568 10.99 16.88 -1.17
C TYR A 568 9.88 16.12 -1.86
N ASN A 569 8.86 16.81 -2.33
CA ASN A 569 7.67 16.21 -2.93
C ASN A 569 6.98 15.20 -2.00
N ASN A 570 6.98 15.38 -0.68
CA ASN A 570 6.28 14.46 0.22
C ASN A 570 4.99 15.10 0.73
N ILE A 571 4.06 14.25 1.12
CA ILE A 571 2.80 14.64 1.75
C ILE A 571 2.76 14.04 3.14
N PHE A 572 2.65 14.89 4.16
CA PHE A 572 2.53 14.52 5.56
C PHE A 572 1.16 14.94 6.08
N LYS A 573 0.30 13.95 6.34
CA LYS A 573 -1.07 14.17 6.81
C LYS A 573 -1.20 13.79 8.29
N GLY A 574 -1.78 14.69 9.08
CA GLY A 574 -1.98 14.52 10.51
C GLY A 574 -0.67 14.52 11.31
N GLY A 575 -0.80 14.15 12.59
CA GLY A 575 0.31 13.99 13.52
C GLY A 575 0.39 15.11 14.54
N GLU A 576 0.97 14.80 15.70
CA GLU A 576 1.20 15.78 16.76
C GLU A 576 2.15 16.90 16.37
N ARG A 577 3.07 16.72 15.41
CA ARG A 577 4.08 17.74 15.05
C ARG A 577 4.51 17.67 13.59
N ILE A 578 4.83 18.84 13.03
CA ILE A 578 5.52 18.99 11.73
C ILE A 578 6.92 18.36 11.80
N MET A 579 7.72 18.74 12.81
CA MET A 579 9.04 18.16 13.02
C MET A 579 9.53 18.33 14.45
N SER A 580 10.42 17.45 14.89
CA SER A 580 11.06 17.50 16.22
C SER A 580 12.57 17.28 16.13
N PHE A 581 13.33 18.05 16.91
CA PHE A 581 14.78 17.92 17.06
C PHE A 581 15.17 17.67 18.52
N GLY A 582 15.83 16.54 18.76
CA GLY A 582 16.55 16.27 20.01
C GLY A 582 15.69 16.01 21.25
N GLU A 583 14.41 15.67 21.09
CA GLU A 583 13.50 15.36 22.19
C GLU A 583 13.98 14.18 23.05
N GLY A 584 14.42 14.46 24.28
CA GLY A 584 14.95 13.43 25.18
C GLY A 584 16.32 12.87 24.77
N SER A 585 17.05 13.59 23.92
CA SER A 585 18.27 13.10 23.26
C SER A 585 19.56 13.25 24.08
N GLN A 586 20.61 12.53 23.66
CA GLN A 586 21.98 12.58 24.22
C GLN A 586 22.98 13.24 23.24
N GLU A 587 22.50 14.18 22.43
CA GLU A 587 23.25 14.75 21.31
C GLU A 587 24.50 15.51 21.78
N THR A 588 25.66 15.21 21.17
CA THR A 588 26.90 16.00 21.35
C THR A 588 27.17 16.94 20.19
N SER A 589 26.49 16.72 19.05
CA SER A 589 26.53 17.59 17.88
C SER A 589 25.14 17.66 17.24
N PRO A 590 24.68 18.85 16.80
CA PRO A 590 23.33 19.00 16.30
C PRO A 590 23.16 18.62 14.83
N SER A 591 21.91 18.42 14.42
CA SER A 591 21.55 18.18 13.03
C SER A 591 22.01 19.34 12.14
N LYS A 592 22.39 19.03 10.90
CA LYS A 592 22.89 20.03 9.93
C LYS A 592 22.54 19.63 8.50
N SER A 593 22.43 20.65 7.63
CA SER A 593 22.17 20.46 6.20
C SER A 593 20.87 19.67 5.99
N ILE A 594 19.78 20.23 6.49
CA ILE A 594 18.44 19.67 6.38
C ILE A 594 17.69 20.53 5.36
N GLU A 595 17.36 19.94 4.22
CA GLU A 595 16.72 20.58 3.08
C GLU A 595 15.29 19.99 2.96
N ILE A 596 14.27 20.82 3.15
CA ILE A 596 12.85 20.45 3.12
C ILE A 596 12.13 21.32 2.10
N HIS A 597 11.85 20.77 0.93
CA HIS A 597 11.34 21.53 -0.21
C HIS A 597 10.09 20.92 -0.84
N HIS A 598 9.11 21.72 -1.29
CA HIS A 598 8.00 21.19 -2.11
C HIS A 598 7.17 20.09 -1.42
N ASN A 599 6.97 20.18 -0.11
CA ASN A 599 6.16 19.20 0.64
C ASN A 599 4.80 19.77 1.04
N VAL A 600 3.89 18.90 1.45
CA VAL A 600 2.65 19.27 2.17
C VAL A 600 2.75 18.80 3.62
N PHE A 601 2.42 19.70 4.55
CA PHE A 601 2.11 19.39 5.95
C PHE A 601 0.66 19.79 6.19
N ASP A 602 -0.23 18.81 6.26
CA ASP A 602 -1.67 19.00 6.44
C ASP A 602 -2.14 18.47 7.80
N GLY A 603 -2.77 19.33 8.61
CA GLY A 603 -3.52 18.90 9.78
C GLY A 603 -2.69 18.59 11.04
N GLN A 604 -1.42 19.01 11.12
CA GLN A 604 -0.64 18.78 12.33
C GLN A 604 -1.21 19.54 13.53
N THR A 605 -1.31 18.87 14.68
CA THR A 605 -1.86 19.47 15.91
C THR A 605 -0.81 20.24 16.72
N GLY A 606 0.46 20.11 16.34
CA GLY A 606 1.60 20.83 16.88
C GLY A 606 2.52 21.36 15.79
N GLY A 607 3.12 22.52 16.04
CA GLY A 607 4.18 23.05 15.19
C GLY A 607 5.51 22.32 15.39
N ILE A 608 6.58 23.05 15.12
CA ILE A 608 7.96 22.56 15.21
C ILE A 608 8.43 22.54 16.67
N ARG A 609 9.18 21.51 17.06
CA ARG A 609 9.76 21.41 18.40
C ARG A 609 11.28 21.22 18.36
N TYR A 610 11.99 21.93 19.23
CA TYR A 610 13.44 21.77 19.37
C TYR A 610 13.88 21.88 20.83
N TYR A 611 14.79 20.98 21.19
CA TYR A 611 15.34 20.82 22.53
C TYR A 611 16.83 21.15 22.63
N ASN A 612 17.56 21.22 21.52
CA ASN A 612 18.99 21.55 21.49
C ASN A 612 19.27 22.65 20.48
N ASN A 613 20.46 23.26 20.55
CA ASN A 613 20.92 24.22 19.53
C ASN A 613 21.10 23.48 18.20
N GLY A 614 20.32 23.79 17.18
CA GLY A 614 20.40 23.23 15.83
C GLY A 614 21.20 24.11 14.87
N ASN A 615 21.59 23.56 13.71
CA ASN A 615 22.00 24.37 12.56
C ASN A 615 20.78 24.74 11.70
N GLU A 616 21.02 25.53 10.66
CA GLU A 616 20.05 26.00 9.68
C GLU A 616 19.28 24.85 8.98
N VAL A 617 17.95 25.00 8.91
CA VAL A 617 17.03 24.19 8.09
C VAL A 617 16.56 25.06 6.92
N ASP A 618 16.77 24.57 5.70
CA ASP A 618 16.25 25.17 4.48
C ASP A 618 14.84 24.61 4.26
N PHE A 619 13.83 25.47 4.31
CA PHE A 619 12.42 25.08 4.34
C PHE A 619 11.66 25.86 3.28
N ASP A 620 11.83 25.53 1.99
CA ASP A 620 11.27 26.34 0.88
C ASP A 620 10.10 25.64 0.15
N ASN A 621 9.21 26.42 -0.46
CA ASN A 621 8.13 25.91 -1.33
C ASN A 621 7.22 24.86 -0.68
N ASN A 622 7.03 24.87 0.64
CA ASN A 622 6.15 23.91 1.31
C ASN A 622 4.75 24.49 1.51
N PHE A 623 3.75 23.62 1.51
CA PHE A 623 2.42 23.88 2.03
C PHE A 623 2.37 23.52 3.52
N ILE A 624 1.87 24.45 4.34
CA ILE A 624 1.50 24.20 5.73
C ILE A 624 0.05 24.61 5.88
N VAL A 625 -0.83 23.63 6.02
CA VAL A 625 -2.27 23.82 5.95
C VAL A 625 -2.99 23.15 7.10
N ASN A 626 -4.11 23.74 7.51
CA ASN A 626 -5.05 23.15 8.48
C ASN A 626 -4.43 22.77 9.84
N SER A 627 -3.25 23.31 10.20
CA SER A 627 -2.65 22.99 11.49
C SER A 627 -3.47 23.62 12.62
N THR A 628 -3.87 22.79 13.58
CA THR A 628 -4.57 23.23 14.80
C THR A 628 -3.62 23.68 15.91
N SER A 629 -2.31 23.66 15.65
CA SER A 629 -1.34 24.14 16.63
C SER A 629 -1.49 25.63 16.93
N SER A 630 -1.47 25.97 18.22
CA SER A 630 -1.42 27.37 18.68
C SER A 630 -0.09 28.08 18.39
N LYS A 631 0.97 27.35 18.01
CA LYS A 631 2.31 27.90 17.78
C LYS A 631 2.99 27.23 16.60
N TRP A 632 3.59 28.05 15.72
CA TRP A 632 4.50 27.58 14.67
C TRP A 632 5.67 26.77 15.24
N ALA A 633 6.25 27.24 16.34
CA ALA A 633 7.40 26.62 16.95
C ALA A 633 7.38 26.75 18.47
N THR A 634 7.82 25.69 19.16
CA THR A 634 8.02 25.67 20.61
C THR A 634 9.49 25.41 20.93
N VAL A 635 10.15 26.42 21.49
CA VAL A 635 11.51 26.31 22.01
C VAL A 635 11.44 25.67 23.39
N SER A 636 11.90 24.43 23.52
CA SER A 636 12.05 23.81 24.85
C SER A 636 13.42 24.16 25.45
N SER A 637 14.48 24.07 24.63
CA SER A 637 15.83 24.59 24.92
C SER A 637 16.62 24.76 23.61
N GLY A 638 17.61 25.66 23.61
CA GLY A 638 18.44 25.96 22.45
C GLY A 638 17.80 26.85 21.38
N SER A 639 18.42 26.95 20.20
CA SER A 639 17.92 27.68 19.03
C SER A 639 18.19 26.93 17.73
N ILE A 640 17.24 26.92 16.80
CA ILE A 640 17.43 26.48 15.42
C ILE A 640 16.98 27.59 14.47
N ALA A 641 17.74 27.84 13.41
CA ALA A 641 17.33 28.77 12.36
C ALA A 641 16.53 27.97 11.32
N ILE A 642 15.30 28.42 11.04
CA ILE A 642 14.48 27.88 9.96
C ILE A 642 14.34 29.00 8.96
N ASN A 643 14.94 28.80 7.80
CA ASN A 643 14.94 29.77 6.71
C ASN A 643 14.04 29.23 5.61
N GLY A 644 12.99 29.98 5.28
CA GLY A 644 11.98 29.50 4.35
C GLY A 644 11.58 30.53 3.31
N ASN A 645 11.69 30.15 2.06
CA ASN A 645 11.31 30.95 0.91
C ASN A 645 10.08 30.36 0.25
N ASN A 646 9.14 31.23 -0.13
CA ASN A 646 8.02 30.87 -1.00
C ASN A 646 7.18 29.71 -0.46
N ASN A 647 7.01 29.62 0.87
CA ASN A 647 6.08 28.70 1.49
C ASN A 647 4.65 29.27 1.47
N LEU A 648 3.65 28.40 1.50
CA LEU A 648 2.26 28.79 1.64
C LEU A 648 1.69 28.30 2.97
N PHE A 649 1.19 29.24 3.78
CA PHE A 649 0.54 28.97 5.07
C PHE A 649 -0.94 29.33 4.99
N TYR A 650 -1.82 28.35 5.07
CA TYR A 650 -3.26 28.59 4.95
C TYR A 650 -4.07 27.82 6.01
N ASN A 651 -5.12 28.45 6.54
CA ASN A 651 -6.01 27.85 7.54
C ASN A 651 -5.30 27.26 8.77
N ASN A 652 -4.25 27.95 9.26
CA ASN A 652 -3.52 27.53 10.46
C ASN A 652 -3.97 28.33 11.69
N SER A 653 -4.01 27.67 12.85
CA SER A 653 -4.32 28.32 14.13
C SER A 653 -3.20 29.22 14.66
N PHE A 654 -1.95 29.01 14.21
CA PHE A 654 -0.82 29.89 14.52
C PHE A 654 -0.69 31.02 13.50
N GLY A 655 -0.12 32.16 13.91
CA GLY A 655 0.18 33.26 12.99
C GLY A 655 1.35 32.93 12.04
N THR A 656 1.26 33.39 10.79
CA THR A 656 2.27 33.17 9.75
C THR A 656 3.69 33.58 10.22
N PRO A 657 4.69 32.69 10.13
CA PRO A 657 6.07 33.01 10.49
C PRO A 657 6.66 34.12 9.61
N THR A 658 7.38 35.05 10.23
CA THR A 658 8.04 36.17 9.53
C THR A 658 9.56 36.16 9.68
N ASN A 659 10.09 35.64 10.78
CA ASN A 659 11.54 35.60 11.02
C ASN A 659 12.18 34.44 10.25
N GLY A 660 13.10 34.74 9.34
CA GLY A 660 13.70 33.74 8.45
C GLY A 660 12.83 33.39 7.23
N PHE A 661 11.65 34.01 7.09
CA PHE A 661 10.71 33.71 6.00
C PHE A 661 10.61 34.84 4.98
N SER A 662 10.59 34.49 3.70
CA SER A 662 10.41 35.43 2.59
C SER A 662 9.53 34.84 1.48
N GLY A 663 8.86 35.68 0.68
CA GLY A 663 7.99 35.21 -0.40
C GLY A 663 6.75 34.43 0.05
N THR A 664 6.38 34.49 1.33
CA THR A 664 5.29 33.72 1.91
C THR A 664 3.92 34.07 1.30
N ILE A 665 3.13 33.04 1.00
CA ILE A 665 1.73 33.15 0.55
C ILE A 665 0.79 32.72 1.67
N THR A 666 -0.33 33.42 1.84
CA THR A 666 -1.33 33.11 2.89
C THR A 666 -2.76 32.94 2.36
N SER A 667 -2.94 33.01 1.04
CA SER A 667 -4.22 32.74 0.38
C SER A 667 -4.47 31.24 0.24
N ASN A 668 -5.74 30.86 0.03
CA ASN A 668 -6.13 29.47 -0.20
C ASN A 668 -5.26 28.85 -1.33
N PRO A 669 -4.66 27.66 -1.12
CA PRO A 669 -3.86 26.99 -2.14
C PRO A 669 -4.70 26.50 -3.34
N LEU A 670 -6.03 26.43 -3.21
CA LEU A 670 -6.95 25.91 -4.23
C LEU A 670 -6.56 24.49 -4.67
N PHE A 671 -6.56 23.58 -3.71
CA PHE A 671 -6.38 22.15 -3.96
C PHE A 671 -7.59 21.56 -4.71
N SER A 672 -7.35 20.51 -5.49
CA SER A 672 -8.38 19.79 -6.27
C SER A 672 -9.40 19.09 -5.37
N ASN A 673 -8.97 18.64 -4.18
CA ASN A 673 -9.74 17.86 -3.21
C ASN A 673 -10.43 16.60 -3.79
N SER A 674 -9.94 16.11 -4.92
CA SER A 674 -10.46 14.95 -5.66
C SER A 674 -9.33 13.96 -5.98
N GLY A 675 -9.69 12.74 -6.36
CA GLY A 675 -8.73 11.65 -6.64
C GLY A 675 -8.30 10.88 -5.40
N SER A 676 -7.21 10.12 -5.54
CA SER A 676 -6.56 9.38 -4.45
C SER A 676 -6.03 10.32 -3.34
N GLU A 677 -5.61 9.76 -2.21
CA GLU A 677 -5.26 10.57 -1.03
C GLU A 677 -4.13 11.58 -1.27
N ALA A 678 -3.20 11.28 -2.19
CA ALA A 678 -2.14 12.20 -2.61
C ALA A 678 -2.63 13.23 -3.64
N GLU A 679 -3.48 12.81 -4.58
CA GLU A 679 -3.96 13.66 -5.69
C GLU A 679 -4.85 14.81 -5.24
N ARG A 680 -5.44 14.68 -4.04
CA ARG A 680 -6.20 15.75 -3.39
C ARG A 680 -5.44 17.07 -3.28
N TYR A 681 -4.10 17.04 -3.27
CA TYR A 681 -3.26 18.22 -3.17
C TYR A 681 -2.81 18.78 -4.53
N LYS A 682 -3.30 18.23 -5.66
CA LYS A 682 -3.11 18.83 -6.99
C LYS A 682 -3.74 20.23 -7.02
N LEU A 683 -3.13 21.13 -7.78
CA LEU A 683 -3.56 22.54 -7.83
C LEU A 683 -4.70 22.74 -8.83
N GLN A 684 -5.61 23.66 -8.54
CA GLN A 684 -6.58 24.19 -9.50
C GLN A 684 -5.94 25.32 -10.34
N ALA A 685 -6.52 25.61 -11.51
CA ALA A 685 -5.99 26.54 -12.52
C ALA A 685 -5.64 27.96 -12.02
N THR A 686 -6.32 28.42 -10.98
CA THR A 686 -6.15 29.77 -10.43
C THR A 686 -5.37 29.78 -9.12
N SER A 687 -4.71 28.67 -8.78
CA SER A 687 -3.96 28.56 -7.54
C SER A 687 -2.85 29.62 -7.48
N PRO A 688 -2.69 30.31 -6.33
CA PRO A 688 -1.59 31.25 -6.12
C PRO A 688 -0.23 30.56 -5.99
N ALA A 689 -0.20 29.23 -5.90
CA ALA A 689 1.02 28.44 -5.82
C ALA A 689 1.69 28.21 -7.19
N ILE A 690 0.95 28.39 -8.29
CA ILE A 690 1.44 28.11 -9.65
C ILE A 690 2.55 29.10 -10.03
N GLY A 691 3.72 28.58 -10.40
CA GLY A 691 4.91 29.31 -10.79
C GLY A 691 5.53 30.18 -9.69
N ALA A 692 5.08 30.00 -8.44
CA ALA A 692 5.45 30.85 -7.31
C ALA A 692 6.64 30.32 -6.51
N GLY A 693 7.09 29.09 -6.78
CA GLY A 693 8.20 28.45 -6.08
C GLY A 693 9.58 28.91 -6.57
N VAL A 694 10.60 28.58 -5.77
CA VAL A 694 12.03 28.73 -6.13
C VAL A 694 12.64 27.41 -6.60
N ASN A 695 13.56 27.46 -7.57
CA ASN A 695 14.23 26.27 -8.09
C ASN A 695 15.02 25.53 -7.02
N TYR A 696 14.81 24.21 -6.93
CA TYR A 696 15.58 23.32 -6.08
C TYR A 696 16.33 22.29 -6.93
N ALA A 697 17.66 22.34 -6.95
CA ALA A 697 18.49 21.60 -7.90
C ALA A 697 18.36 20.06 -7.83
N GLN A 698 17.86 19.51 -6.71
CA GLN A 698 17.66 18.06 -6.57
C GLN A 698 16.29 17.58 -7.05
N ARG A 699 15.33 18.49 -7.27
CA ARG A 699 13.99 18.19 -7.77
C ARG A 699 13.98 18.34 -9.28
N THR A 700 13.89 17.22 -9.99
CA THR A 700 13.85 17.16 -11.47
C THR A 700 12.46 16.86 -12.02
N SER A 701 11.62 16.24 -11.20
CA SER A 701 10.20 16.00 -11.46
C SER A 701 9.38 16.29 -10.21
N ASP A 702 8.07 16.38 -10.39
CA ASP A 702 7.09 16.48 -9.32
C ASP A 702 6.74 15.08 -8.76
N PHE A 703 5.70 15.02 -7.92
CA PHE A 703 5.20 13.80 -7.31
C PHE A 703 4.75 12.75 -8.34
N ASP A 704 4.08 13.16 -9.42
CA ASP A 704 3.57 12.29 -10.49
C ASP A 704 4.64 11.98 -11.55
N GLY A 705 5.87 12.46 -11.37
CA GLY A 705 6.95 12.29 -12.34
C GLY A 705 6.93 13.30 -13.49
N LYS A 706 6.06 14.31 -13.46
CA LYS A 706 6.05 15.40 -14.45
C LYS A 706 7.33 16.23 -14.30
N SER A 707 8.04 16.43 -15.42
CA SER A 707 9.29 17.19 -15.43
C SER A 707 9.05 18.67 -15.08
N ILE A 708 9.94 19.25 -14.28
CA ILE A 708 9.83 20.67 -13.90
C ILE A 708 10.30 21.56 -15.05
N SER A 709 9.46 22.49 -15.51
CA SER A 709 9.80 23.46 -16.55
C SER A 709 9.49 24.88 -16.11
N GLY A 710 10.51 25.75 -16.06
CA GLY A 710 10.34 27.15 -15.67
C GLY A 710 10.47 27.38 -14.16
N SER A 711 9.67 28.30 -13.62
CA SER A 711 9.56 28.46 -12.16
C SER A 711 8.66 27.35 -11.63
N PRO A 712 9.08 26.58 -10.60
CA PRO A 712 8.29 25.50 -10.06
C PRO A 712 7.07 26.04 -9.31
N ASP A 713 6.07 25.18 -9.16
CA ASP A 713 4.96 25.43 -8.25
C ASP A 713 5.40 25.24 -6.79
N ILE A 714 4.65 25.84 -5.86
CA ILE A 714 4.79 25.50 -4.44
C ILE A 714 4.17 24.11 -4.23
N GLY A 715 4.85 23.27 -3.43
CA GLY A 715 4.40 21.94 -3.08
C GLY A 715 4.75 20.84 -4.09
N PRO A 716 4.19 19.64 -3.89
CA PRO A 716 4.71 18.42 -4.51
C PRO A 716 4.32 18.22 -5.98
N PHE A 717 3.25 18.85 -6.45
CA PHE A 717 2.70 18.69 -7.81
C PHE A 717 2.90 19.94 -8.67
N GLU A 718 3.09 19.75 -9.98
CA GLU A 718 3.10 20.84 -10.97
C GLU A 718 1.78 20.88 -11.75
N TYR A 719 1.18 22.06 -11.88
CA TYR A 719 -0.05 22.30 -12.62
C TYR A 719 0.10 22.16 -14.14
#